data_AF-A0A941VXH7-F1
#
_entry.id   AF-A0A941VXH7-F1
#
_cell.length_a   1.000
_cell.length_b   1.000
_cell.length_c   1.000
_cell.angle_alpha   90.00
_cell.angle_beta   90.00
_cell.angle_gamma   90.00
#
_symmetry.space_group_name_H-M   'P 1'
#
loop_
_entity.id
_entity.type
_entity.pdbx_description
1 polymer ?
#
loop_
_entity_poly.entity_id
_entity_poly.type
_entity_poly.pdbx_seq_one_letter_code
_entity_poly.pdbx_strand_id
1 'polypeptide(L)'
;MNVEPLPIALAETGSAPDHPLPYAFAKRHGALVVDEEDGKITVACRAGISSRSLAELRRFLSAPLRAVMVSPENFERMLQDCYEGDKDGAARMMEDLGEEIDLDQIALNLPEPEDLLESADDAPIIRLLNALLTGAIRENASDIHIESFENRLLVRFRVDGVLREALQPPRALGPLLVSRVKVMAHLDIAEKRLPQDGRISLRVAGRPVDVRVSTLPTGHGERVVLRLLDKREGRLDLRQLGMEPREEARLLKLIQRPHGILLVTGPTGSGKTTTLYAGLTLLNDRTRNIMSVEDPIEYYLDGISQTQVNTKVEMTFARGLRAILRQDPDVVMVGEIRDLETAEIAVQASLTGHLVLSTLHTNSAVGAMTRLRDMGVEPFLLSSSLIGVLAQRLVRKLCPNCKQPHHATLADCEVLNVDPAVPPTLYIPVGCAHCNQSGYRGRTGIFELVTVDETMQSLIHEAGAGDAGGLMPAFQYAALDGRGRQRKGLIEADTPRLARQALRERGLNPLEVEEIASQERRRGRQWWRGRVRISATDLALITRQLATLVGSGLPLEEALGAVARQADRARLGGLLLAVRTRVLEGHTLATALSDFPQVFPELYRATVAAGEQSGHLDVVFERLADYTEARQQMRQKVGLALFYPLLLTGVAILIVAGLLTYVVPQVVQVFSSLNQQLPALTRGLIALSDFLRQYGWVVLAALAAGVAGWLYALRRIGFRRQVHRTLLRLPLLARLVRGTNTARFARTFSILMASGVPVLEALRISAQVIGNVPMREAVERAATRVKEGASLQKAVGASGYFPPMTVQLIASGEASGRLENMLERAAVQQERETETLIAALLGIFEPMLILLMGGVVLIIVLAILLPIFDLNQLVR
;
A
#
# COMPACT_ATOMS: atom_id res chain seq x y z
N MET A 1 -18.50 18.50 -68.34
CA MET A 1 -17.98 17.12 -68.17
C MET A 1 -17.75 16.55 -69.54
N ASN A 2 -16.49 16.29 -69.88
CA ASN A 2 -16.06 15.23 -70.80
C ASN A 2 -14.95 14.50 -70.03
N VAL A 3 -15.13 13.20 -69.80
CA VAL A 3 -14.18 12.36 -69.07
C VAL A 3 -13.41 11.58 -70.12
N GLU A 4 -12.16 11.98 -70.38
CA GLU A 4 -11.21 11.17 -71.14
C GLU A 4 -10.38 10.33 -70.16
N PRO A 5 -10.07 9.06 -70.48
CA PRO A 5 -9.08 8.30 -69.73
C PRO A 5 -7.67 8.85 -69.99
N LEU A 6 -6.82 8.79 -68.96
CA LEU A 6 -5.43 9.27 -68.97
C LEU A 6 -4.64 8.74 -70.21
N PRO A 7 -3.86 9.59 -70.91
CA PRO A 7 -2.78 9.11 -71.75
C PRO A 7 -1.74 8.40 -70.86
N ILE A 8 -1.27 7.24 -71.31
CA ILE A 8 -0.35 6.33 -70.60
C ILE A 8 1.03 6.97 -70.31
N ALA A 9 1.31 8.18 -70.82
CA ALA A 9 2.62 8.82 -70.73
C ALA A 9 2.94 9.54 -69.39
N LEU A 10 1.98 9.70 -68.47
CA LEU A 10 2.21 10.36 -67.16
C LEU A 10 2.49 9.38 -66.01
N ALA A 11 2.66 8.09 -66.29
CA ALA A 11 2.95 7.08 -65.27
C ALA A 11 4.44 6.95 -64.91
N GLU A 12 5.36 7.58 -65.64
CA GLU A 12 6.82 7.32 -65.50
C GLU A 12 7.72 8.57 -65.39
N THR A 13 7.20 9.80 -65.38
CA THR A 13 8.02 11.01 -65.17
C THR A 13 7.86 11.54 -63.75
N GLY A 14 8.76 11.10 -62.86
CA GLY A 14 8.85 11.50 -61.46
C GLY A 14 9.42 12.89 -61.23
N SER A 15 8.81 13.93 -61.82
CA SER A 15 9.08 15.32 -61.43
C SER A 15 7.77 16.10 -61.39
N ALA A 16 7.11 16.09 -60.23
CA ALA A 16 6.01 16.99 -59.95
C ALA A 16 6.55 18.43 -59.80
N PRO A 17 5.87 19.46 -60.35
CA PRO A 17 6.25 20.85 -60.11
C PRO A 17 6.14 21.21 -58.61
N ASP A 18 6.94 22.19 -58.18
CA ASP A 18 7.05 22.66 -56.78
C ASP A 18 5.68 22.80 -56.10
N HIS A 19 5.50 22.08 -54.98
CA HIS A 19 4.25 21.79 -54.30
C HIS A 19 3.39 23.04 -53.97
N PRO A 20 2.22 23.23 -54.59
CA PRO A 20 1.37 24.36 -54.23
C PRO A 20 0.33 24.03 -53.15
N LEU A 21 0.09 22.76 -52.81
CA LEU A 21 -1.01 22.39 -51.89
C LEU A 21 -0.52 21.81 -50.55
N PRO A 22 -1.05 22.29 -49.41
CA PRO A 22 -0.81 21.66 -48.12
C PRO A 22 -1.32 20.21 -48.08
N TYR A 23 -0.55 19.28 -47.50
CA TYR A 23 -0.92 17.86 -47.38
C TYR A 23 -2.31 17.65 -46.77
N ALA A 24 -2.62 18.41 -45.71
CA ALA A 24 -3.92 18.34 -45.04
C ALA A 24 -5.09 18.73 -45.97
N PHE A 25 -4.87 19.69 -46.87
CA PHE A 25 -5.87 20.09 -47.86
C PHE A 25 -6.05 19.00 -48.92
N ALA A 26 -4.94 18.49 -49.48
CA ALA A 26 -4.94 17.43 -50.50
C ALA A 26 -5.62 16.15 -50.01
N LYS A 27 -5.30 15.71 -48.79
CA LYS A 27 -5.89 14.51 -48.15
C LYS A 27 -7.37 14.70 -47.81
N ARG A 28 -7.75 15.84 -47.24
CA ARG A 28 -9.12 16.11 -46.78
C ARG A 28 -10.09 16.27 -47.94
N HIS A 29 -9.68 16.98 -48.98
CA HIS A 29 -10.55 17.30 -50.13
C HIS A 29 -10.38 16.35 -51.31
N GLY A 30 -9.36 15.48 -51.30
CA GLY A 30 -9.18 14.42 -52.30
C GLY A 30 -8.79 14.96 -53.67
N ALA A 31 -7.92 15.97 -53.72
CA ALA A 31 -7.35 16.53 -54.95
C ALA A 31 -5.84 16.76 -54.82
N LEU A 32 -5.11 16.45 -55.89
CA LEU A 32 -3.65 16.55 -55.97
C LEU A 32 -3.26 17.14 -57.32
N VAL A 33 -2.35 18.12 -57.35
CA VAL A 33 -1.77 18.62 -58.61
C VAL A 33 -0.79 17.58 -59.13
N VAL A 34 -0.94 17.20 -60.39
CA VAL A 34 -0.10 16.17 -61.02
C VAL A 34 0.85 16.79 -62.01
N ASP A 35 0.38 17.78 -62.77
CA ASP A 35 1.15 18.34 -63.89
C ASP A 35 0.63 19.73 -64.28
N GLU A 36 1.48 20.52 -64.93
CA GLU A 36 1.15 21.84 -65.49
C GLU A 36 1.71 21.95 -66.91
N GLU A 37 0.82 22.01 -67.92
CA GLU A 37 1.18 22.18 -69.33
C GLU A 37 0.36 23.32 -69.94
N ASP A 38 1.01 24.18 -70.75
CA ASP A 38 0.39 25.29 -71.50
C ASP A 38 -0.56 26.17 -70.65
N GLY A 39 -0.18 26.46 -69.41
CA GLY A 39 -0.95 27.31 -68.48
C GLY A 39 -2.26 26.68 -68.00
N LYS A 40 -2.42 25.36 -68.12
CA LYS A 40 -3.53 24.58 -67.54
C LYS A 40 -2.97 23.56 -66.56
N ILE A 41 -3.58 23.47 -65.38
CA ILE A 41 -3.11 22.58 -64.32
C ILE A 41 -3.98 21.32 -64.28
N THR A 42 -3.33 20.16 -64.37
CA THR A 42 -4.00 18.86 -64.25
C THR A 42 -4.05 18.44 -62.80
N VAL A 43 -5.26 18.16 -62.31
CA VAL A 43 -5.53 17.78 -60.92
C VAL A 43 -6.13 16.38 -60.89
N ALA A 44 -5.46 15.44 -60.21
CA ALA A 44 -6.01 14.13 -59.88
C ALA A 44 -7.01 14.26 -58.74
N CYS A 45 -8.22 13.74 -58.92
CA CYS A 45 -9.34 13.85 -57.99
C CYS A 45 -9.88 12.48 -57.60
N ARG A 46 -10.15 12.28 -56.32
CA ARG A 46 -10.88 11.10 -55.81
C ARG A 46 -12.39 11.25 -56.04
N ALA A 47 -13.09 10.12 -56.20
CA ALA A 47 -14.55 10.07 -56.23
C ALA A 47 -15.17 10.81 -55.02
N GLY A 48 -16.08 11.75 -55.29
CA GLY A 48 -16.77 12.53 -54.26
C GLY A 48 -16.19 13.93 -53.97
N ILE A 49 -15.24 14.42 -54.77
CA ILE A 49 -14.74 15.80 -54.63
C ILE A 49 -15.87 16.83 -54.81
N SER A 50 -15.91 17.83 -53.93
CA SER A 50 -16.93 18.88 -54.00
C SER A 50 -16.59 19.94 -55.06
N SER A 51 -17.61 20.50 -55.72
CA SER A 51 -17.43 21.62 -56.66
C SER A 51 -16.81 22.85 -55.99
N ARG A 52 -17.07 23.05 -54.69
CA ARG A 52 -16.46 24.11 -53.88
C ARG A 52 -14.96 23.90 -53.69
N SER A 53 -14.52 22.67 -53.47
CA SER A 53 -13.10 22.33 -53.36
C SER A 53 -12.35 22.56 -54.68
N LEU A 54 -12.95 22.22 -55.82
CA LEU A 54 -12.38 22.51 -57.13
C LEU A 54 -12.36 24.01 -57.46
N ALA A 55 -13.38 24.76 -57.05
CA ALA A 55 -13.40 26.22 -57.20
C ALA A 55 -12.31 26.89 -56.36
N GLU A 56 -12.10 26.41 -55.12
CA GLU A 56 -11.05 26.91 -54.23
C GLU A 56 -9.65 26.57 -54.75
N LEU A 57 -9.46 25.36 -55.27
CA LEU A 57 -8.22 24.98 -55.97
C LEU A 57 -7.94 25.88 -57.16
N ARG A 58 -8.96 26.17 -57.98
CA ARG A 58 -8.82 27.06 -59.14
C ARG A 58 -8.49 28.49 -58.71
N ARG A 59 -9.10 28.97 -57.62
CA ARG A 59 -8.82 30.30 -57.04
C ARG A 59 -7.37 30.37 -56.55
N PHE A 60 -6.91 29.32 -55.87
CA PHE A 60 -5.57 29.27 -55.28
C PHE A 60 -4.48 29.18 -56.37
N LEU A 61 -4.66 28.28 -57.34
CA LEU A 61 -3.68 28.03 -58.40
C LEU A 61 -3.72 29.06 -59.54
N SER A 62 -4.75 29.93 -59.59
CA SER A 62 -4.91 31.01 -60.56
C SER A 62 -4.83 30.58 -62.05
N ALA A 63 -5.08 29.31 -62.35
CA ALA A 63 -5.07 28.76 -63.71
C ALA A 63 -6.30 27.86 -63.97
N PRO A 64 -6.72 27.66 -65.24
CA PRO A 64 -7.78 26.71 -65.57
C PRO A 64 -7.39 25.27 -65.18
N LEU A 65 -8.27 24.58 -64.47
CA LEU A 65 -8.03 23.21 -64.00
C LEU A 65 -8.58 22.16 -64.97
N ARG A 66 -7.79 21.13 -65.25
CA ARG A 66 -8.23 19.87 -65.85
C ARG A 66 -8.33 18.80 -64.75
N ALA A 67 -9.55 18.51 -64.30
CA ALA A 67 -9.78 17.48 -63.27
C ALA A 67 -9.84 16.09 -63.90
N VAL A 68 -9.02 15.17 -63.39
CA VAL A 68 -8.97 13.76 -63.82
C VAL A 68 -9.33 12.88 -62.63
N MET A 69 -10.32 12.00 -62.81
CA MET A 69 -10.75 11.11 -61.73
C MET A 69 -9.81 9.90 -61.64
N VAL A 70 -9.31 9.61 -60.44
CA VAL A 70 -8.43 8.47 -60.17
C VAL A 70 -9.06 7.55 -59.12
N SER A 71 -8.66 6.27 -59.11
CA SER A 71 -9.12 5.33 -58.08
C SER A 71 -8.58 5.74 -56.70
N PRO A 72 -9.27 5.37 -55.60
CA PRO A 72 -8.79 5.65 -54.25
C PRO A 72 -7.38 5.11 -53.98
N GLU A 73 -7.06 3.89 -54.44
CA GLU A 73 -5.73 3.31 -54.21
C GLU A 73 -4.63 4.07 -54.95
N ASN A 74 -4.91 4.49 -56.20
CA ASN A 74 -3.97 5.28 -56.98
C ASN A 74 -3.80 6.69 -56.41
N PHE A 75 -4.88 7.31 -55.92
CA PHE A 75 -4.80 8.62 -55.28
C PHE A 75 -3.96 8.57 -54.00
N GLU A 76 -4.14 7.55 -53.15
CA GLU A 76 -3.34 7.41 -51.93
C GLU A 76 -1.87 7.17 -52.22
N ARG A 77 -1.55 6.32 -53.22
CA ARG A 77 -0.17 6.12 -53.66
C ARG A 77 0.46 7.40 -54.20
N MET A 78 -0.22 8.12 -55.09
CA MET A 78 0.27 9.40 -55.62
C MET A 78 0.43 10.46 -54.52
N LEU A 79 -0.50 10.50 -53.55
CA LEU A 79 -0.40 11.38 -52.38
C LEU A 79 0.78 11.00 -51.48
N GLN A 80 1.09 9.71 -51.36
CA GLN A 80 2.25 9.24 -50.60
C GLN A 80 3.55 9.63 -51.33
N ASP A 81 3.66 9.31 -52.61
CA ASP A 81 4.85 9.59 -53.42
C ASP A 81 5.15 11.09 -53.54
N CYS A 82 4.12 11.94 -53.71
CA CYS A 82 4.30 13.39 -53.77
C CYS A 82 4.85 13.98 -52.46
N TYR A 83 4.50 13.44 -51.29
CA TYR A 83 4.88 14.03 -50.00
C TYR A 83 5.94 13.22 -49.23
N GLU A 84 6.37 12.06 -49.73
CA GLU A 84 7.46 11.25 -49.17
C GLU A 84 8.85 11.57 -49.77
N GLY A 85 8.95 12.51 -50.72
CA GLY A 85 10.18 12.91 -51.42
C GLY A 85 11.27 13.60 -50.58
N ASP A 86 11.10 13.77 -49.27
CA ASP A 86 12.10 14.43 -48.40
C ASP A 86 13.07 13.44 -47.71
N LYS A 87 13.23 12.23 -48.26
CA LYS A 87 14.16 11.20 -47.75
C LYS A 87 15.63 11.47 -48.11
N ASP A 88 15.92 12.25 -49.16
CA ASP A 88 17.29 12.54 -49.60
C ASP A 88 17.91 13.81 -48.99
N GLY A 89 17.10 14.73 -48.45
CA GLY A 89 17.60 15.94 -47.79
C GLY A 89 18.33 15.63 -46.48
N ALA A 90 17.80 14.73 -45.66
CA ALA A 90 18.38 14.36 -44.37
C ALA A 90 19.71 13.59 -44.49
N ALA A 91 19.87 12.77 -45.53
CA ALA A 91 21.09 12.00 -45.76
C ALA A 91 22.23 12.88 -46.31
N ARG A 92 21.95 13.77 -47.28
CA ARG A 92 22.93 14.74 -47.80
C ARG A 92 23.31 15.80 -46.77
N MET A 93 22.37 16.28 -45.95
CA MET A 93 22.69 17.20 -44.86
C MET A 93 23.61 16.57 -43.80
N MET A 94 23.51 15.26 -43.55
CA MET A 94 24.39 14.57 -42.59
C MET A 94 25.82 14.36 -43.11
N GLU A 95 26.05 14.43 -44.42
CA GLU A 95 27.39 14.36 -45.01
C GLU A 95 28.12 15.72 -44.92
N ASP A 96 27.39 16.85 -44.96
CA ASP A 96 27.94 18.21 -44.79
C ASP A 96 28.18 18.62 -43.32
N LEU A 97 27.72 17.82 -42.34
CA LEU A 97 27.78 18.12 -40.89
C LEU A 97 29.05 17.55 -40.19
N GLY A 98 30.11 17.30 -40.96
CA GLY A 98 31.37 16.70 -40.51
C GLY A 98 32.36 17.67 -39.82
N GLU A 99 32.12 18.98 -39.85
CA GLU A 99 32.91 19.98 -39.13
C GLU A 99 32.24 20.39 -37.80
N GLU A 100 33.01 20.95 -36.87
CA GLU A 100 32.60 21.26 -35.49
C GLU A 100 31.22 21.92 -35.40
N ILE A 101 30.19 21.15 -34.98
CA ILE A 101 28.84 21.67 -34.75
C ILE A 101 28.87 22.66 -33.58
N ASP A 102 28.92 23.95 -33.89
CA ASP A 102 28.72 25.02 -32.94
C ASP A 102 27.21 25.24 -32.73
N LEU A 103 26.69 24.66 -31.63
CA LEU A 103 25.27 24.76 -31.25
C LEU A 103 24.82 26.23 -31.08
N ASP A 104 25.74 27.12 -30.68
CA ASP A 104 25.45 28.54 -30.50
C ASP A 104 25.26 29.24 -31.85
N GLN A 105 26.05 28.89 -32.88
CA GLN A 105 25.87 29.43 -34.24
C GLN A 105 24.55 28.99 -34.88
N ILE A 106 24.13 27.75 -34.69
CA ILE A 106 22.83 27.26 -35.19
C ILE A 106 21.68 28.00 -34.50
N ALA A 107 21.81 28.28 -33.20
CA ALA A 107 20.80 29.02 -32.45
C ALA A 107 20.71 30.50 -32.88
N LEU A 108 21.86 31.12 -33.19
CA LEU A 108 21.96 32.51 -33.65
C LEU A 108 21.47 32.71 -35.09
N ASN A 109 21.55 31.68 -35.94
CA ASN A 109 21.13 31.70 -37.35
C ASN A 109 19.64 31.31 -37.53
N LEU A 110 18.88 31.14 -36.46
CA LEU A 110 17.44 30.92 -36.53
C LEU A 110 16.73 32.27 -36.74
N PRO A 111 15.86 32.41 -37.76
CA PRO A 111 15.12 33.64 -37.97
C PRO A 111 14.32 34.02 -36.72
N GLU A 112 14.28 35.31 -36.39
CA GLU A 112 13.37 35.80 -35.35
C GLU A 112 11.93 35.50 -35.78
N PRO A 113 11.07 35.01 -34.88
CA PRO A 113 9.69 34.70 -35.23
C PRO A 113 8.94 36.02 -35.48
N GLU A 114 8.91 36.47 -36.73
CA GLU A 114 7.90 37.40 -37.20
C GLU A 114 6.52 36.73 -37.19
N ASP A 115 5.51 37.57 -36.99
CA ASP A 115 4.08 37.30 -36.78
C ASP A 115 3.58 35.86 -36.97
N LEU A 116 2.94 35.36 -35.90
CA LEU A 116 2.67 33.96 -35.59
C LEU A 116 1.53 33.31 -36.42
N LEU A 117 1.39 33.67 -37.69
CA LEU A 117 0.35 33.15 -38.57
C LEU A 117 0.81 32.65 -39.95
N GLU A 118 2.06 32.87 -40.37
CA GLU A 118 2.54 32.37 -41.67
C GLU A 118 4.00 31.92 -41.63
N SER A 119 4.24 30.67 -41.26
CA SER A 119 5.46 29.96 -41.70
C SER A 119 5.24 28.47 -41.65
N ALA A 120 5.15 27.86 -42.83
CA ALA A 120 4.97 26.44 -43.06
C ALA A 120 6.31 25.67 -43.12
N ASP A 121 7.37 26.20 -42.51
CA ASP A 121 8.70 25.58 -42.54
C ASP A 121 9.12 25.06 -41.15
N ASP A 122 8.84 23.78 -40.90
CA ASP A 122 9.37 23.02 -39.75
C ASP A 122 10.90 22.85 -39.82
N ALA A 123 11.53 23.15 -40.96
CA ALA A 123 12.93 22.85 -41.26
C ALA A 123 13.94 23.40 -40.23
N PRO A 124 13.85 24.65 -39.73
CA PRO A 124 14.81 25.17 -38.74
C PRO A 124 14.70 24.50 -37.37
N ILE A 125 13.47 24.15 -36.94
CA ILE A 125 13.23 23.45 -35.68
C ILE A 125 13.69 21.99 -35.76
N ILE A 126 13.48 21.35 -36.91
CA ILE A 126 14.01 20.01 -37.21
C ILE A 126 15.53 20.02 -37.12
N ARG A 127 16.20 21.01 -37.75
CA ARG A 127 17.66 21.15 -37.69
C ARG A 127 18.16 21.32 -36.26
N LEU A 128 17.54 22.20 -35.47
CA LEU A 128 17.92 22.42 -34.08
C LEU A 128 17.75 21.15 -33.23
N LEU A 129 16.62 20.45 -33.34
CA LEU A 129 16.38 19.22 -32.59
C LEU A 129 17.37 18.11 -32.98
N ASN A 130 17.66 17.96 -34.27
CA ASN A 130 18.65 16.99 -34.76
C ASN A 130 20.07 17.34 -34.29
N ALA A 131 20.43 18.62 -34.26
CA ALA A 131 21.71 19.09 -33.73
C ALA A 131 21.83 18.80 -32.23
N LEU A 132 20.76 19.04 -31.45
CA LEU A 132 20.71 18.71 -30.02
C LEU A 132 20.86 17.21 -29.76
N LEU A 133 20.15 16.36 -30.53
CA LEU A 133 20.28 14.90 -30.44
C LEU A 133 21.70 14.43 -30.80
N THR A 134 22.29 15.02 -31.84
CA THR A 134 23.65 14.69 -32.29
C THR A 134 24.70 15.11 -31.26
N GLY A 135 24.59 16.33 -30.72
CA GLY A 135 25.46 16.83 -29.64
C GLY A 135 25.37 15.98 -28.39
N ALA A 136 24.15 15.62 -27.96
CA ALA A 136 23.93 14.76 -26.81
C ALA A 136 24.56 13.36 -26.97
N ILE A 137 24.48 12.77 -28.17
CA ILE A 137 25.13 11.48 -28.46
C ILE A 137 26.65 11.61 -28.48
N ARG A 138 27.18 12.69 -29.09
CA ARG A 138 28.63 12.96 -29.13
C ARG A 138 29.20 13.11 -27.72
N GLU A 139 28.47 13.76 -26.82
CA GLU A 139 28.84 13.94 -25.41
C GLU A 139 28.52 12.74 -24.51
N ASN A 140 27.92 11.67 -25.04
CA ASN A 140 27.43 10.51 -24.28
C ASN A 140 26.46 10.90 -23.14
N ALA A 141 25.53 11.80 -23.42
CA ALA A 141 24.48 12.19 -22.48
C ALA A 141 23.43 11.08 -22.31
N SER A 142 22.99 10.83 -21.07
CA SER A 142 21.88 9.92 -20.76
C SER A 142 20.52 10.56 -21.01
N ASP A 143 20.40 11.88 -20.80
CA ASP A 143 19.14 12.60 -20.92
C ASP A 143 19.38 14.01 -21.51
N ILE A 144 18.45 14.47 -22.35
CA ILE A 144 18.31 15.86 -22.79
C ILE A 144 17.10 16.46 -22.07
N HIS A 145 17.30 17.61 -21.43
CA HIS A 145 16.26 18.36 -20.72
C HIS A 145 15.98 19.66 -21.46
N ILE A 146 14.73 19.90 -21.84
CA ILE A 146 14.26 21.16 -22.45
C ILE A 146 13.26 21.81 -21.47
N GLU A 147 13.62 22.98 -20.96
CA GLU A 147 12.93 23.63 -19.83
C GLU A 147 12.58 25.09 -20.15
N SER A 148 11.29 25.39 -20.17
CA SER A 148 10.79 26.75 -20.37
C SER A 148 10.61 27.46 -19.02
N PHE A 149 11.26 28.62 -18.85
CA PHE A 149 11.10 29.54 -17.72
C PHE A 149 10.51 30.87 -18.18
N GLU A 150 10.09 31.73 -17.25
CA GLU A 150 9.43 33.01 -17.50
C GLU A 150 10.11 33.90 -18.56
N ASN A 151 11.44 33.97 -18.57
CA ASN A 151 12.18 34.85 -19.50
C ASN A 151 13.23 34.12 -20.34
N ARG A 152 13.33 32.78 -20.25
CA ARG A 152 14.36 32.01 -20.98
C ARG A 152 13.95 30.57 -21.23
N LEU A 153 14.51 29.98 -22.27
CA LEU A 153 14.46 28.55 -22.55
C LEU A 153 15.84 27.95 -22.29
N LEU A 154 15.89 26.85 -21.56
CA LEU A 154 17.13 26.20 -21.15
C LEU A 154 17.18 24.77 -21.69
N VAL A 155 18.26 24.41 -22.37
CA VAL A 155 18.55 23.04 -22.78
C VAL A 155 19.76 22.51 -22.01
N ARG A 156 19.59 21.38 -21.33
CA ARG A 156 20.64 20.75 -20.52
C ARG A 156 20.85 19.30 -20.89
N PHE A 157 22.09 18.84 -20.88
CA PHE A 157 22.44 17.43 -20.99
C PHE A 157 22.75 16.86 -19.61
N ARG A 158 22.33 15.61 -19.37
CA ARG A 158 22.82 14.82 -18.25
C ARG A 158 23.94 13.91 -18.75
N VAL A 159 25.17 14.19 -18.36
CA VAL A 159 26.34 13.37 -18.71
C VAL A 159 26.90 12.79 -17.42
N ASP A 160 27.05 11.46 -17.36
CA ASP A 160 27.52 10.72 -16.18
C ASP A 160 26.75 11.07 -14.88
N GLY A 161 25.45 11.36 -15.00
CA GLY A 161 24.58 11.71 -13.88
C GLY A 161 24.58 13.20 -13.50
N VAL A 162 25.48 14.02 -14.06
CA VAL A 162 25.59 15.46 -13.79
C VAL A 162 24.87 16.27 -14.86
N LEU A 163 24.04 17.23 -14.46
CA LEU A 163 23.38 18.17 -15.39
C LEU A 163 24.34 19.28 -15.80
N ARG A 164 24.44 19.53 -17.11
CA ARG A 164 25.22 20.61 -17.71
C ARG A 164 24.37 21.39 -18.69
N GLU A 165 24.50 22.71 -18.67
CA GLU A 165 23.86 23.57 -19.66
C GLU A 165 24.53 23.37 -21.02
N ALA A 166 23.72 23.07 -22.03
CA ALA A 166 24.19 22.81 -23.38
C ALA A 166 23.91 23.99 -24.31
N LEU A 167 22.73 24.62 -24.19
CA LEU A 167 22.31 25.74 -25.01
C LEU A 167 21.21 26.54 -24.31
N GLN A 168 21.17 27.87 -24.53
CA GLN A 168 20.08 28.74 -24.08
C GLN A 168 19.41 29.46 -25.28
N PRO A 169 18.49 28.80 -26.01
CA PRO A 169 17.86 29.39 -27.18
C PRO A 169 16.82 30.48 -26.83
N PRO A 170 16.39 31.30 -27.81
CA PRO A 170 15.29 32.24 -27.62
C PRO A 170 14.02 31.57 -27.08
N ARG A 171 13.37 32.19 -26.09
CA ARG A 171 12.18 31.64 -25.41
C ARG A 171 11.06 31.27 -26.39
N ALA A 172 10.92 32.02 -27.49
CA ALA A 172 9.89 31.80 -28.50
C ALA A 172 9.96 30.41 -29.16
N LEU A 173 11.13 29.76 -29.14
CA LEU A 173 11.33 28.42 -29.72
C LEU A 173 10.78 27.28 -28.83
N GLY A 174 10.47 27.55 -27.57
CA GLY A 174 10.03 26.53 -26.61
C GLY A 174 8.80 25.76 -27.06
N PRO A 175 7.68 26.43 -27.38
CA PRO A 175 6.47 25.77 -27.89
C PRO A 175 6.70 24.99 -29.20
N LEU A 176 7.59 25.48 -30.08
CA LEU A 176 7.89 24.84 -31.36
C LEU A 176 8.68 23.54 -31.16
N LEU A 177 9.69 23.55 -30.28
CA LEU A 177 10.45 22.36 -29.91
C LEU A 177 9.57 21.30 -29.23
N VAL A 178 8.68 21.72 -28.31
CA VAL A 178 7.71 20.82 -27.68
C VAL A 178 6.79 20.18 -28.71
N SER A 179 6.23 20.99 -29.62
CA SER A 179 5.35 20.51 -30.70
C SER A 179 6.07 19.48 -31.58
N ARG A 180 7.30 19.78 -32.00
CA ARG A 180 8.08 18.89 -32.86
C ARG A 180 8.39 17.56 -32.17
N VAL A 181 8.78 17.60 -30.90
CA VAL A 181 9.01 16.38 -30.10
C VAL A 181 7.73 15.56 -29.99
N LYS A 182 6.58 16.20 -29.73
CA LYS A 182 5.28 15.51 -29.65
C LYS A 182 4.90 14.84 -30.96
N VAL A 183 5.11 15.49 -32.11
CA VAL A 183 4.90 14.89 -33.43
C VAL A 183 5.77 13.63 -33.60
N MET A 184 7.06 13.72 -33.32
CA MET A 184 8.00 12.60 -33.49
C MET A 184 7.69 11.41 -32.57
N ALA A 185 7.13 11.67 -31.39
CA ALA A 185 6.76 10.65 -30.40
C ALA A 185 5.30 10.19 -30.50
N HIS A 186 4.55 10.65 -31.51
CA HIS A 186 3.12 10.38 -31.69
C HIS A 186 2.24 10.78 -30.49
N LEU A 187 2.55 11.91 -29.87
CA LEU A 187 1.83 12.49 -28.73
C LEU A 187 0.80 13.54 -29.18
N ASP A 188 -0.17 13.84 -28.30
CA ASP A 188 -1.21 14.83 -28.59
C ASP A 188 -0.64 16.26 -28.45
N ILE A 189 -0.56 16.96 -29.59
CA ILE A 189 -0.03 18.33 -29.70
C ILE A 189 -0.99 19.35 -29.06
N ALA A 190 -2.30 19.09 -29.11
CA ALA A 190 -3.32 20.00 -28.60
C ALA A 190 -3.42 19.94 -27.07
N GLU A 191 -3.19 18.76 -26.47
CA GLU A 191 -3.21 18.60 -25.02
C GLU A 191 -1.89 19.04 -24.39
N LYS A 192 -1.94 20.03 -23.50
CA LYS A 192 -0.77 20.64 -22.83
C LYS A 192 -0.89 20.64 -21.31
N ARG A 193 -1.99 20.11 -20.76
CA ARG A 193 -2.34 20.18 -19.33
C ARG A 193 -2.09 18.86 -18.60
N LEU A 194 -1.82 17.78 -19.33
CA LEU A 194 -1.56 16.46 -18.79
C LEU A 194 -0.14 16.01 -19.15
N PRO A 195 0.55 15.27 -18.27
CA PRO A 195 1.79 14.61 -18.63
C PRO A 195 1.58 13.63 -19.80
N GLN A 196 2.55 13.51 -20.71
CA GLN A 196 2.50 12.56 -21.82
C GLN A 196 3.83 11.86 -21.99
N ASP A 197 3.81 10.56 -22.30
CA ASP A 197 5.01 9.74 -22.50
C ASP A 197 4.95 9.05 -23.86
N GLY A 198 6.08 9.03 -24.56
CA GLY A 198 6.20 8.44 -25.90
C GLY A 198 7.57 7.86 -26.17
N ARG A 199 7.77 7.33 -27.38
CA ARG A 199 9.06 6.81 -27.85
C ARG A 199 9.34 7.30 -29.26
N ILE A 200 10.61 7.56 -29.55
CA ILE A 200 11.10 7.90 -30.89
C ILE A 200 12.22 6.92 -31.21
N SER A 201 12.10 6.20 -32.33
CA SER A 201 13.18 5.36 -32.87
C SER A 201 13.83 6.11 -34.04
N LEU A 202 15.12 6.41 -33.92
CA LEU A 202 15.83 7.22 -34.90
C LEU A 202 17.26 6.69 -35.16
N ARG A 203 17.85 7.08 -36.28
CA ARG A 203 19.27 6.79 -36.59
C ARG A 203 20.04 8.11 -36.62
N VAL A 204 21.06 8.25 -35.77
CA VAL A 204 21.97 9.40 -35.77
C VAL A 204 23.36 8.92 -36.13
N ALA A 205 24.01 9.53 -37.14
CA ALA A 205 25.35 9.15 -37.58
C ALA A 205 25.49 7.63 -37.84
N GLY A 206 24.48 7.02 -38.46
CA GLY A 206 24.42 5.58 -38.73
C GLY A 206 24.12 4.68 -37.52
N ARG A 207 24.01 5.23 -36.30
CA ARG A 207 23.73 4.49 -35.05
C ARG A 207 22.22 4.50 -34.74
N PRO A 208 21.59 3.32 -34.55
CA PRO A 208 20.20 3.27 -34.13
C PRO A 208 20.09 3.63 -32.63
N VAL A 209 19.28 4.64 -32.32
CA VAL A 209 19.06 5.18 -30.98
C VAL A 209 17.56 5.12 -30.69
N ASP A 210 17.19 4.54 -29.55
CA ASP A 210 15.83 4.65 -29.02
C ASP A 210 15.75 5.80 -28.03
N VAL A 211 14.75 6.65 -28.15
CA VAL A 211 14.59 7.82 -27.29
C VAL A 211 13.25 7.71 -26.58
N ARG A 212 13.27 7.69 -25.25
CA ARG A 212 12.04 7.79 -24.44
C ARG A 212 11.74 9.26 -24.18
N VAL A 213 10.51 9.67 -24.43
CA VAL A 213 10.06 11.06 -24.35
C VAL A 213 9.08 11.18 -23.21
N SER A 214 9.23 12.20 -22.38
CA SER A 214 8.26 12.58 -21.36
C SER A 214 8.02 14.09 -21.40
N THR A 215 6.77 14.51 -21.49
CA THR A 215 6.35 15.91 -21.41
C THR A 215 5.56 16.15 -20.14
N LEU A 216 5.83 17.24 -19.43
CA LEU A 216 5.17 17.60 -18.18
C LEU A 216 4.69 19.06 -18.23
N PRO A 217 3.41 19.35 -17.89
CA PRO A 217 2.92 20.73 -17.79
C PRO A 217 3.62 21.50 -16.68
N THR A 218 3.97 22.76 -16.95
CA THR A 218 4.60 23.69 -16.00
C THR A 218 3.96 25.08 -16.09
N GLY A 219 4.31 25.99 -15.18
CA GLY A 219 3.78 27.36 -15.18
C GLY A 219 4.11 28.18 -16.43
N HIS A 220 5.14 27.81 -17.21
CA HIS A 220 5.62 28.57 -18.36
C HIS A 220 5.66 27.73 -19.65
N GLY A 221 4.76 26.75 -19.78
CA GLY A 221 4.69 25.83 -20.92
C GLY A 221 4.89 24.38 -20.51
N GLU A 222 5.49 23.57 -21.38
CA GLU A 222 5.80 22.17 -21.06
C GLU A 222 7.30 21.98 -20.88
N ARG A 223 7.64 21.12 -19.94
CA ARG A 223 8.99 20.58 -19.76
C ARG A 223 9.10 19.28 -20.52
N VAL A 224 10.18 19.10 -21.27
CA VAL A 224 10.43 17.87 -22.04
C VAL A 224 11.72 17.23 -21.55
N VAL A 225 11.67 15.91 -21.39
CA VAL A 225 12.86 15.08 -21.12
C VAL A 225 12.94 14.00 -22.19
N LEU A 226 14.10 13.92 -22.84
CA LEU A 226 14.43 12.88 -23.82
C LEU A 226 15.52 11.99 -23.22
N ARG A 227 15.20 10.74 -22.92
CA ARG A 227 16.19 9.76 -22.46
C ARG A 227 16.74 8.98 -23.65
N LEU A 228 18.04 9.05 -23.86
CA LEU A 228 18.72 8.40 -24.98
C LEU A 228 19.15 6.98 -24.58
N LEU A 229 18.79 5.99 -25.38
CA LEU A 229 19.16 4.59 -25.23
C LEU A 229 19.87 4.12 -26.51
N ASP A 230 21.16 3.79 -26.41
CA ASP A 230 21.93 3.26 -27.55
C ASP A 230 21.57 1.78 -27.78
N LYS A 231 21.11 1.42 -28.99
CA LYS A 231 20.76 0.03 -29.34
C LYS A 231 21.99 -0.88 -29.53
N ARG A 232 23.22 -0.36 -29.54
CA ARG A 232 24.44 -1.19 -29.69
C ARG A 232 24.86 -1.96 -28.44
N GLU A 233 24.29 -1.68 -27.27
CA GLU A 233 24.56 -2.49 -26.06
C GLU A 233 24.02 -3.93 -26.17
N GLY A 234 23.29 -4.30 -27.23
CA GLY A 234 22.70 -5.65 -27.42
C GLY A 234 23.65 -6.80 -27.82
N ARG A 235 24.98 -6.62 -27.80
CA ARG A 235 25.96 -7.72 -27.88
C ARG A 235 26.87 -7.72 -26.66
N LEU A 236 26.26 -7.78 -25.47
CA LEU A 236 27.01 -8.00 -24.24
C LEU A 236 27.43 -9.46 -24.18
N ASP A 237 28.70 -9.70 -24.45
CA ASP A 237 29.35 -10.96 -24.09
C ASP A 237 29.47 -11.02 -22.55
N LEU A 238 29.07 -12.13 -21.95
CA LEU A 238 29.17 -12.39 -20.51
C LEU A 238 30.60 -12.10 -19.99
N ARG A 239 31.61 -12.33 -20.84
CA ARG A 239 33.03 -12.05 -20.58
C ARG A 239 33.35 -10.57 -20.38
N GLN A 240 32.59 -9.69 -21.03
CA GLN A 240 32.80 -8.23 -20.96
C GLN A 240 32.19 -7.62 -19.69
N LEU A 241 31.40 -8.37 -18.93
CA LEU A 241 30.76 -7.91 -17.68
C LEU A 241 31.74 -7.85 -16.49
N GLY A 242 32.92 -8.46 -16.63
CA GLY A 242 33.96 -8.48 -15.60
C GLY A 242 33.81 -9.63 -14.60
N MET A 243 33.18 -10.74 -14.98
CA MET A 243 33.20 -11.97 -14.19
C MET A 243 34.59 -12.59 -14.18
N GLU A 244 34.97 -13.16 -13.04
CA GLU A 244 36.16 -14.01 -12.97
C GLU A 244 35.93 -15.29 -13.81
N PRO A 245 36.93 -15.80 -14.56
CA PRO A 245 36.75 -16.97 -15.43
C PRO A 245 36.17 -18.20 -14.73
N ARG A 246 36.48 -18.39 -13.43
CA ARG A 246 35.93 -19.48 -12.62
C ARG A 246 34.43 -19.34 -12.40
N GLU A 247 33.97 -18.14 -12.04
CA GLU A 247 32.56 -17.83 -11.78
C GLU A 247 31.77 -17.81 -13.09
N GLU A 248 32.36 -17.30 -14.18
CA GLU A 248 31.81 -17.39 -15.53
C GLU A 248 31.53 -18.85 -15.92
N ALA A 249 32.52 -19.74 -15.77
CA ALA A 249 32.36 -21.15 -16.10
C ALA A 249 31.28 -21.85 -15.25
N ARG A 250 31.10 -21.45 -13.98
CA ARG A 250 30.02 -21.97 -13.12
C ARG A 250 28.66 -21.47 -13.57
N LEU A 251 28.53 -20.18 -13.91
CA LEU A 251 27.29 -19.59 -14.40
C LEU A 251 26.87 -20.22 -15.74
N LEU A 252 27.83 -20.40 -16.66
CA LEU A 252 27.62 -21.06 -17.95
C LEU A 252 27.02 -22.46 -17.79
N LYS A 253 27.53 -23.24 -16.82
CA LYS A 253 26.97 -24.57 -16.52
C LYS A 253 25.54 -24.51 -15.98
N LEU A 254 25.16 -23.47 -15.25
CA LEU A 254 23.82 -23.33 -14.69
C LEU A 254 22.79 -22.96 -15.77
N ILE A 255 23.11 -21.99 -16.62
CA ILE A 255 22.19 -21.53 -17.67
C ILE A 255 21.98 -22.59 -18.77
N GLN A 256 22.88 -23.57 -18.90
CA GLN A 256 22.72 -24.69 -19.85
C GLN A 256 21.88 -25.85 -19.28
N ARG A 257 21.44 -25.79 -18.03
CA ARG A 257 20.57 -26.83 -17.47
C ARG A 257 19.22 -26.86 -18.21
N PRO A 258 18.61 -28.05 -18.39
CA PRO A 258 17.33 -28.17 -19.05
C PRO A 258 16.20 -27.47 -18.26
N HIS A 259 16.29 -27.49 -16.94
CA HIS A 259 15.28 -26.88 -16.07
C HIS A 259 15.87 -26.38 -14.75
N GLY A 260 15.11 -25.52 -14.07
CA GLY A 260 15.48 -24.93 -12.78
C GLY A 260 15.38 -23.41 -12.77
N ILE A 261 15.42 -22.81 -11.58
CA ILE A 261 15.38 -21.35 -11.40
C ILE A 261 16.80 -20.82 -11.15
N LEU A 262 17.24 -19.88 -11.97
CA LEU A 262 18.43 -19.06 -11.72
C LEU A 262 18.00 -17.62 -11.44
N LEU A 263 18.40 -17.10 -10.29
CA LEU A 263 18.06 -15.74 -9.87
C LEU A 263 19.28 -14.83 -9.93
N VAL A 264 19.13 -13.65 -10.52
CA VAL A 264 20.10 -12.56 -10.39
C VAL A 264 19.57 -11.57 -9.37
N THR A 265 20.33 -11.28 -8.33
CA THR A 265 19.91 -10.38 -7.26
C THR A 265 20.87 -9.23 -7.03
N GLY A 266 20.35 -8.14 -6.47
CA GLY A 266 21.09 -6.91 -6.21
C GLY A 266 20.17 -5.68 -6.17
N PRO A 267 20.65 -4.56 -5.63
CA PRO A 267 19.88 -3.32 -5.57
C PRO A 267 19.59 -2.76 -6.97
N THR A 268 18.78 -1.71 -7.05
CA THR A 268 18.54 -1.00 -8.31
C THR A 268 19.85 -0.47 -8.90
N GLY A 269 20.03 -0.59 -10.22
CA GLY A 269 21.26 -0.16 -10.89
C GLY A 269 22.47 -1.08 -10.73
N SER A 270 22.29 -2.29 -10.18
CA SER A 270 23.36 -3.31 -10.08
C SER A 270 23.65 -4.05 -11.39
N GLY A 271 22.91 -3.80 -12.48
CA GLY A 271 23.13 -4.43 -13.79
C GLY A 271 22.52 -5.82 -13.95
N LYS A 272 21.49 -6.18 -13.17
CA LYS A 272 20.83 -7.50 -13.23
C LYS A 272 20.30 -7.84 -14.61
N THR A 273 19.53 -6.92 -15.21
CA THR A 273 18.95 -7.08 -16.55
C THR A 273 20.04 -7.25 -17.61
N THR A 274 21.13 -6.50 -17.49
CA THR A 274 22.31 -6.60 -18.36
C THR A 274 22.91 -8.01 -18.35
N THR A 275 23.06 -8.61 -17.17
CA THR A 275 23.59 -9.97 -17.01
C THR A 275 22.61 -11.03 -17.53
N LEU A 276 21.30 -10.87 -17.26
CA LEU A 276 20.29 -11.76 -17.80
C LEU A 276 20.25 -11.74 -19.33
N TYR A 277 20.31 -10.56 -19.94
CA TYR A 277 20.30 -10.42 -21.40
C TYR A 277 21.56 -11.01 -22.05
N ALA A 278 22.73 -10.87 -21.42
CA ALA A 278 23.96 -11.53 -21.87
C ALA A 278 23.81 -13.07 -21.83
N GLY A 279 23.22 -13.61 -20.75
CA GLY A 279 22.91 -15.03 -20.62
C GLY A 279 21.92 -15.53 -21.68
N LEU A 280 20.82 -14.78 -21.90
CA LEU A 280 19.83 -15.10 -22.93
C LEU A 280 20.43 -15.08 -24.34
N THR A 281 21.28 -14.09 -24.63
CA THR A 281 21.98 -13.99 -25.93
C THR A 281 22.89 -15.19 -26.17
N LEU A 282 23.53 -15.71 -25.11
CA LEU A 282 24.35 -16.92 -25.20
C LEU A 282 23.51 -18.19 -25.43
N LEU A 283 22.32 -18.27 -24.81
CA LEU A 283 21.40 -19.41 -24.98
C LEU A 283 20.68 -19.42 -26.34
N ASN A 284 20.64 -18.27 -27.01
CA ASN A 284 20.00 -18.07 -28.31
C ASN A 284 20.82 -18.68 -29.45
N ASP A 285 20.87 -20.00 -29.50
CA ASP A 285 21.53 -20.80 -30.54
C ASP A 285 20.57 -21.25 -31.65
N ARG A 286 19.35 -20.68 -31.70
CA ARG A 286 18.23 -21.04 -32.59
C ARG A 286 17.67 -22.45 -32.40
N THR A 287 18.16 -23.22 -31.43
CA THR A 287 17.62 -24.55 -31.11
C THR A 287 16.63 -24.53 -29.94
N ARG A 288 16.65 -23.46 -29.13
CA ARG A 288 15.76 -23.25 -27.99
C ARG A 288 14.70 -22.18 -28.29
N ASN A 289 13.48 -22.41 -27.85
CA ASN A 289 12.43 -21.42 -27.82
C ASN A 289 12.55 -20.57 -26.53
N ILE A 290 12.95 -19.30 -26.68
CA ILE A 290 13.22 -18.39 -25.57
C ILE A 290 12.18 -17.29 -25.54
N MET A 291 11.52 -17.13 -24.40
CA MET A 291 10.47 -16.11 -24.20
C MET A 291 10.67 -15.32 -22.91
N SER A 292 10.29 -14.05 -22.89
CA SER A 292 10.34 -13.22 -21.69
C SER A 292 9.06 -12.43 -21.41
N VAL A 293 8.85 -12.09 -20.13
CA VAL A 293 7.87 -11.10 -19.68
C VAL A 293 8.57 -10.02 -18.86
N GLU A 294 8.44 -8.75 -19.26
CA GLU A 294 9.28 -7.63 -18.77
C GLU A 294 8.48 -6.34 -18.54
N ASP A 295 8.95 -5.46 -17.64
CA ASP A 295 8.28 -4.20 -17.26
C ASP A 295 9.27 -3.04 -17.04
N PRO A 296 9.62 -2.24 -18.07
CA PRO A 296 9.39 -2.47 -19.49
C PRO A 296 10.48 -3.35 -20.13
N ILE A 297 10.35 -3.66 -21.43
CA ILE A 297 11.45 -4.20 -22.22
C ILE A 297 12.53 -3.12 -22.35
N GLU A 298 13.78 -3.43 -21.95
CA GLU A 298 14.87 -2.44 -21.99
C GLU A 298 15.38 -2.21 -23.40
N TYR A 299 15.63 -3.30 -24.13
CA TYR A 299 15.89 -3.31 -25.56
C TYR A 299 15.52 -4.65 -26.17
N TYR A 300 15.33 -4.68 -27.49
CA TYR A 300 14.93 -5.90 -28.19
C TYR A 300 16.13 -6.79 -28.49
N LEU A 301 16.03 -8.06 -28.10
CA LEU A 301 16.97 -9.14 -28.42
C LEU A 301 16.45 -9.92 -29.63
N ASP A 302 17.22 -9.91 -30.72
CA ASP A 302 16.88 -10.68 -31.91
C ASP A 302 16.80 -12.18 -31.61
N GLY A 303 15.79 -12.86 -32.12
CA GLY A 303 15.54 -14.29 -31.88
C GLY A 303 14.90 -14.65 -30.53
N ILE A 304 14.57 -13.68 -29.68
CA ILE A 304 13.90 -13.90 -28.38
C ILE A 304 12.52 -13.22 -28.39
N SER A 305 11.48 -13.95 -28.00
CA SER A 305 10.12 -13.40 -27.96
C SER A 305 9.87 -12.66 -26.64
N GLN A 306 9.93 -11.32 -26.68
CA GLN A 306 9.79 -10.49 -25.48
C GLN A 306 8.39 -9.89 -25.36
N THR A 307 7.71 -10.16 -24.24
CA THR A 307 6.38 -9.64 -23.92
C THR A 307 6.47 -8.54 -22.87
N GLN A 308 5.88 -7.38 -23.11
CA GLN A 308 5.84 -6.30 -22.12
C GLN A 308 4.58 -6.38 -21.24
N VAL A 309 4.74 -6.15 -19.94
CA VAL A 309 3.63 -5.93 -19.00
C VAL A 309 2.82 -4.71 -19.47
N ASN A 310 1.49 -4.82 -19.40
CA ASN A 310 0.58 -3.76 -19.82
C ASN A 310 -0.65 -3.71 -18.89
N THR A 311 -0.63 -2.76 -17.97
CA THR A 311 -1.69 -2.56 -16.97
C THR A 311 -3.03 -2.16 -17.58
N LYS A 312 -3.06 -1.51 -18.75
CA LYS A 312 -4.31 -1.07 -19.42
C LYS A 312 -5.19 -2.24 -19.86
N VAL A 313 -4.59 -3.39 -20.11
CA VAL A 313 -5.28 -4.62 -20.53
C VAL A 313 -5.13 -5.74 -19.49
N GLU A 314 -4.69 -5.38 -18.29
CA GLU A 314 -4.42 -6.32 -17.18
C GLU A 314 -3.44 -7.43 -17.55
N MET A 315 -2.44 -7.15 -18.39
CA MET A 315 -1.32 -8.04 -18.69
C MET A 315 -0.24 -7.88 -17.62
N THR A 316 -0.33 -8.65 -16.53
CA THR A 316 0.63 -8.67 -15.40
C THR A 316 1.76 -9.69 -15.62
N PHE A 317 2.79 -9.70 -14.76
CA PHE A 317 3.85 -10.72 -14.77
C PHE A 317 3.27 -12.15 -14.68
N ALA A 318 2.43 -12.42 -13.68
CA ALA A 318 1.80 -13.73 -13.51
C ALA A 318 0.95 -14.14 -14.73
N ARG A 319 0.17 -13.22 -15.31
CA ARG A 319 -0.66 -13.51 -16.48
C ARG A 319 0.19 -13.75 -17.74
N GLY A 320 1.21 -12.91 -17.96
CA GLY A 320 2.15 -13.04 -19.07
C GLY A 320 2.95 -14.34 -18.99
N LEU A 321 3.47 -14.68 -17.80
CA LEU A 321 4.16 -15.93 -17.56
C LEU A 321 3.28 -17.15 -17.83
N ARG A 322 2.02 -17.17 -17.34
CA ARG A 322 1.07 -18.25 -17.68
C ARG A 322 0.80 -18.35 -19.18
N ALA A 323 0.78 -17.24 -19.89
CA ALA A 323 0.58 -17.24 -21.34
C ALA A 323 1.80 -17.84 -22.05
N ILE A 324 3.01 -17.43 -21.66
CA ILE A 324 4.28 -17.95 -22.18
C ILE A 324 4.39 -19.46 -21.98
N LEU A 325 4.02 -20.00 -20.82
CA LEU A 325 4.06 -21.44 -20.55
C LEU A 325 3.14 -22.28 -21.46
N ARG A 326 2.21 -21.66 -22.18
CA ARG A 326 1.37 -22.31 -23.20
C ARG A 326 1.93 -22.15 -24.63
N GLN A 327 3.13 -21.60 -24.78
CA GLN A 327 3.79 -21.37 -26.07
C GLN A 327 4.98 -22.30 -26.29
N ASP A 328 5.06 -23.40 -25.51
CA ASP A 328 6.12 -24.40 -25.60
C ASP A 328 7.55 -23.81 -25.47
N PRO A 329 7.85 -23.00 -24.43
CA PRO A 329 9.18 -22.42 -24.26
C PRO A 329 10.16 -23.43 -23.64
N ASP A 330 11.44 -23.36 -24.00
CA ASP A 330 12.52 -24.07 -23.30
C ASP A 330 13.07 -23.21 -22.15
N VAL A 331 13.22 -21.90 -22.42
CA VAL A 331 13.77 -20.92 -21.48
C VAL A 331 12.78 -19.78 -21.32
N VAL A 332 12.46 -19.47 -20.08
CA VAL A 332 11.57 -18.38 -19.72
C VAL A 332 12.30 -17.36 -18.87
N MET A 333 12.26 -16.09 -19.27
CA MET A 333 12.77 -14.99 -18.45
C MET A 333 11.63 -14.14 -17.91
N VAL A 334 11.58 -13.97 -16.59
CA VAL A 334 10.63 -13.08 -15.92
C VAL A 334 11.41 -11.91 -15.38
N GLY A 335 11.07 -10.68 -15.76
CA GLY A 335 11.85 -9.49 -15.41
C GLY A 335 12.19 -9.43 -13.92
N GLU A 336 11.21 -9.72 -13.07
CA GLU A 336 11.40 -9.91 -11.63
C GLU A 336 10.25 -10.69 -11.00
N ILE A 337 10.50 -11.30 -9.84
CA ILE A 337 9.46 -11.93 -9.01
C ILE A 337 9.14 -10.99 -7.85
N ARG A 338 7.99 -10.30 -7.92
CA ARG A 338 7.55 -9.34 -6.89
C ARG A 338 6.59 -9.94 -5.87
N ASP A 339 5.83 -10.94 -6.27
CA ASP A 339 4.71 -11.50 -5.52
C ASP A 339 4.74 -13.04 -5.54
N LEU A 340 3.96 -13.62 -4.60
CA LEU A 340 3.82 -15.07 -4.45
C LEU A 340 3.26 -15.73 -5.71
N GLU A 341 2.27 -15.11 -6.36
CA GLU A 341 1.61 -15.69 -7.53
C GLU A 341 2.63 -15.92 -8.67
N THR A 342 3.45 -14.93 -8.98
CA THR A 342 4.51 -15.04 -9.98
C THR A 342 5.57 -16.06 -9.56
N ALA A 343 5.93 -16.09 -8.27
CA ALA A 343 6.89 -17.05 -7.71
C ALA A 343 6.40 -18.49 -7.84
N GLU A 344 5.14 -18.77 -7.50
CA GLU A 344 4.52 -20.09 -7.62
C GLU A 344 4.54 -20.57 -9.07
N ILE A 345 4.16 -19.72 -10.02
CA ILE A 345 4.17 -20.09 -11.44
C ILE A 345 5.61 -20.37 -11.91
N ALA A 346 6.60 -19.57 -11.51
CA ALA A 346 8.00 -19.79 -11.84
C ALA A 346 8.54 -21.13 -11.27
N VAL A 347 8.17 -21.46 -10.03
CA VAL A 347 8.48 -22.75 -9.40
C VAL A 347 7.84 -23.90 -10.17
N GLN A 348 6.54 -23.82 -10.48
CA GLN A 348 5.86 -24.85 -11.25
C GLN A 348 6.45 -25.02 -12.65
N ALA A 349 6.81 -23.93 -13.33
CA ALA A 349 7.50 -23.97 -14.61
C ALA A 349 8.84 -24.73 -14.51
N SER A 350 9.63 -24.44 -13.48
CA SER A 350 10.92 -25.10 -13.27
C SER A 350 10.82 -26.59 -12.97
N LEU A 351 9.75 -27.03 -12.30
CA LEU A 351 9.48 -28.44 -12.01
C LEU A 351 8.89 -29.18 -13.21
N THR A 352 8.35 -28.46 -14.18
CA THR A 352 7.76 -29.01 -15.42
C THR A 352 8.71 -28.95 -16.61
N GLY A 353 10.02 -28.77 -16.36
CA GLY A 353 11.04 -28.90 -17.40
C GLY A 353 11.50 -27.60 -18.04
N HIS A 354 11.19 -26.44 -17.45
CA HIS A 354 11.59 -25.14 -18.00
C HIS A 354 12.80 -24.56 -17.25
N LEU A 355 13.73 -23.93 -17.97
CA LEU A 355 14.74 -23.08 -17.35
C LEU A 355 14.14 -21.69 -17.12
N VAL A 356 14.05 -21.27 -15.85
CA VAL A 356 13.49 -19.97 -15.48
C VAL A 356 14.60 -19.04 -15.02
N LEU A 357 14.73 -17.89 -15.69
CA LEU A 357 15.63 -16.81 -15.32
C LEU A 357 14.82 -15.65 -14.73
N SER A 358 15.20 -15.13 -13.57
CA SER A 358 14.52 -13.95 -13.03
C SER A 358 15.41 -13.11 -12.13
N THR A 359 14.87 -12.00 -11.62
CA THR A 359 15.55 -11.14 -10.67
C THR A 359 14.80 -10.96 -9.36
N LEU A 360 15.57 -10.65 -8.32
CA LEU A 360 15.09 -10.17 -7.03
C LEU A 360 15.88 -8.93 -6.59
N HIS A 361 15.33 -8.23 -5.62
CA HIS A 361 15.94 -7.05 -5.01
C HIS A 361 16.44 -7.38 -3.59
N THR A 362 17.44 -8.26 -3.48
CA THR A 362 18.10 -8.59 -2.19
C THR A 362 19.55 -8.12 -2.18
N ASN A 363 20.08 -7.91 -0.98
CA ASN A 363 21.45 -7.41 -0.79
C ASN A 363 22.52 -8.51 -0.82
N SER A 364 22.11 -9.79 -0.75
CA SER A 364 22.98 -10.97 -0.77
C SER A 364 22.33 -12.12 -1.54
N ALA A 365 23.16 -13.07 -2.00
CA ALA A 365 22.69 -14.25 -2.72
C ALA A 365 21.81 -15.14 -1.83
N VAL A 366 22.24 -15.40 -0.58
CA VAL A 366 21.44 -16.17 0.39
C VAL A 366 20.12 -15.47 0.72
N GLY A 367 20.12 -14.13 0.79
CA GLY A 367 18.91 -13.35 1.03
C GLY A 367 17.83 -13.55 -0.03
N ALA A 368 18.17 -13.97 -1.26
CA ALA A 368 17.19 -14.30 -2.29
C ALA A 368 16.36 -15.54 -1.93
N MET A 369 16.99 -16.54 -1.31
CA MET A 369 16.30 -17.75 -0.82
C MET A 369 15.35 -17.41 0.33
N THR A 370 15.83 -16.60 1.29
CA THR A 370 14.99 -16.07 2.37
C THR A 370 13.81 -15.27 1.80
N ARG A 371 14.05 -14.39 0.82
CA ARG A 371 12.99 -13.58 0.21
C ARG A 371 11.91 -14.40 -0.47
N LEU A 372 12.26 -15.49 -1.17
CA LEU A 372 11.28 -16.41 -1.75
C LEU A 372 10.46 -17.13 -0.68
N ARG A 373 11.10 -17.54 0.41
CA ARG A 373 10.41 -18.11 1.58
C ARG A 373 9.46 -17.10 2.22
N ASP A 374 9.90 -15.86 2.39
CA ASP A 374 9.09 -14.77 2.98
C ASP A 374 7.89 -14.40 2.08
N MET A 375 8.02 -14.55 0.76
CA MET A 375 6.88 -14.40 -0.15
C MET A 375 5.86 -15.54 0.02
N GLY A 376 6.21 -16.65 0.65
CA GLY A 376 5.32 -17.79 0.92
C GLY A 376 5.63 -19.04 0.10
N VAL A 377 6.74 -19.08 -0.65
CA VAL A 377 7.11 -20.28 -1.40
C VAL A 377 7.59 -21.36 -0.44
N GLU A 378 7.02 -22.57 -0.54
CA GLU A 378 7.36 -23.66 0.35
C GLU A 378 8.85 -24.07 0.24
N PRO A 379 9.56 -24.25 1.36
CA PRO A 379 10.99 -24.59 1.35
C PRO A 379 11.33 -25.86 0.57
N PHE A 380 10.45 -26.87 0.61
CA PHE A 380 10.61 -28.09 -0.19
C PHE A 380 10.63 -27.77 -1.69
N LEU A 381 9.69 -26.95 -2.17
CA LEU A 381 9.64 -26.56 -3.58
C LEU A 381 10.92 -25.80 -3.96
N LEU A 382 11.35 -24.84 -3.14
CA LEU A 382 12.58 -24.07 -3.36
C LEU A 382 13.82 -24.95 -3.47
N SER A 383 13.97 -25.93 -2.57
CA SER A 383 15.10 -26.86 -2.58
C SER A 383 15.16 -27.67 -3.89
N SER A 384 14.01 -28.00 -4.47
CA SER A 384 13.92 -28.78 -5.70
C SER A 384 14.00 -27.93 -6.98
N SER A 385 13.60 -26.66 -6.93
CA SER A 385 13.52 -25.79 -8.12
C SER A 385 14.74 -24.91 -8.34
N LEU A 386 15.35 -24.38 -7.26
CA LEU A 386 16.41 -23.37 -7.37
C LEU A 386 17.74 -24.02 -7.72
N ILE A 387 18.40 -23.57 -8.78
CA ILE A 387 19.70 -24.10 -9.23
C ILE A 387 20.87 -23.17 -8.90
N GLY A 388 20.60 -21.87 -8.73
CA GLY A 388 21.60 -20.91 -8.29
C GLY A 388 21.08 -19.50 -8.08
N VAL A 389 21.86 -18.71 -7.35
CA VAL A 389 21.63 -17.28 -7.15
C VAL A 389 22.92 -16.52 -7.41
N LEU A 390 22.87 -15.54 -8.30
CA LEU A 390 23.95 -14.63 -8.63
C LEU A 390 23.68 -13.27 -7.98
N ALA A 391 24.38 -12.93 -6.91
CA ALA A 391 24.37 -11.58 -6.37
C ALA A 391 25.35 -10.69 -7.13
N GLN A 392 24.92 -9.47 -7.45
CA GLN A 392 25.66 -8.57 -8.32
C GLN A 392 25.65 -7.13 -7.81
N ARG A 393 26.78 -6.44 -8.01
CA ARG A 393 26.91 -4.98 -7.89
C ARG A 393 27.76 -4.44 -9.04
N LEU A 394 27.60 -3.15 -9.35
CA LEU A 394 28.49 -2.44 -10.27
C LEU A 394 29.42 -1.51 -9.47
N VAL A 395 30.70 -1.54 -9.83
CA VAL A 395 31.71 -0.63 -9.30
C VAL A 395 32.29 0.21 -10.43
N ARG A 396 32.66 1.46 -10.13
CA ARG A 396 33.28 2.37 -11.09
C ARG A 396 34.74 1.97 -11.30
N LYS A 397 35.19 1.90 -12.55
CA LYS A 397 36.60 1.63 -12.88
C LYS A 397 37.41 2.91 -12.76
N LEU A 398 38.61 2.82 -12.18
CA LEU A 398 39.54 3.95 -12.13
C LEU A 398 39.92 4.39 -13.56
N CYS A 399 40.05 5.70 -13.76
CA CYS A 399 40.50 6.23 -15.04
C CYS A 399 41.95 5.76 -15.30
N PRO A 400 42.22 5.08 -16.44
CA PRO A 400 43.55 4.56 -16.72
C PRO A 400 44.60 5.66 -16.91
N ASN A 401 44.17 6.87 -17.31
CA ASN A 401 45.05 7.99 -17.60
C ASN A 401 45.49 8.79 -16.35
N CYS A 402 44.74 8.72 -15.24
CA CYS A 402 45.02 9.57 -14.07
C CYS A 402 45.02 8.84 -12.73
N LYS A 403 44.83 7.52 -12.70
CA LYS A 403 44.97 6.76 -11.45
C LYS A 403 46.41 6.89 -10.93
N GLN A 404 46.57 7.10 -9.62
CA GLN A 404 47.88 7.19 -8.99
C GLN A 404 48.14 5.98 -8.10
N PRO A 405 49.37 5.43 -8.10
CA PRO A 405 49.74 4.36 -7.18
C PRO A 405 49.81 4.88 -5.75
N HIS A 406 49.34 4.07 -4.80
CA HIS A 406 49.34 4.34 -3.37
C HIS A 406 49.65 3.04 -2.62
N HIS A 407 50.56 3.06 -1.65
CA HIS A 407 50.85 1.87 -0.84
C HIS A 407 49.69 1.61 0.13
N ALA A 408 49.23 0.36 0.21
CA ALA A 408 48.18 -0.04 1.14
C ALA A 408 48.52 0.40 2.58
N THR A 409 47.55 1.03 3.24
CA THR A 409 47.64 1.35 4.67
C THR A 409 47.54 0.08 5.51
N LEU A 410 47.82 0.17 6.82
CA LEU A 410 47.60 -0.95 7.74
C LEU A 410 46.15 -1.44 7.72
N ALA A 411 45.19 -0.53 7.62
CA ALA A 411 43.76 -0.86 7.52
C ALA A 411 43.42 -1.57 6.19
N ASP A 412 44.02 -1.13 5.07
CA ASP A 412 43.85 -1.82 3.77
C ASP A 412 44.44 -3.24 3.81
N CYS A 413 45.59 -3.41 4.47
CA CYS A 413 46.24 -4.72 4.62
C CYS A 413 45.39 -5.68 5.45
N GLU A 414 44.74 -5.19 6.51
CA GLU A 414 43.80 -5.97 7.32
C GLU A 414 42.58 -6.41 6.51
N VAL A 415 41.97 -5.51 5.74
CA VAL A 415 40.79 -5.83 4.89
C VAL A 415 41.13 -6.81 3.77
N LEU A 416 42.30 -6.66 3.13
CA LEU A 416 42.76 -7.53 2.05
C LEU A 416 43.36 -8.85 2.56
N ASN A 417 43.53 -9.00 3.89
CA ASN A 417 44.18 -10.12 4.53
C ASN A 417 45.61 -10.40 3.98
N VAL A 418 46.41 -9.34 3.90
CA VAL A 418 47.81 -9.37 3.42
C VAL A 418 48.77 -8.89 4.51
N ASP A 419 50.02 -9.37 4.45
CA ASP A 419 51.04 -9.01 5.44
C ASP A 419 51.41 -7.51 5.34
N PRO A 420 51.23 -6.71 6.42
CA PRO A 420 51.58 -5.30 6.42
C PRO A 420 53.09 -5.05 6.26
N ALA A 421 53.95 -6.07 6.43
CA ALA A 421 55.37 -5.98 6.13
C ALA A 421 55.66 -5.84 4.62
N VAL A 422 54.71 -6.23 3.76
CA VAL A 422 54.81 -6.14 2.29
C VAL A 422 53.52 -5.52 1.72
N PRO A 423 53.28 -4.21 1.96
CA PRO A 423 52.02 -3.58 1.59
C PRO A 423 51.87 -3.54 0.06
N PRO A 424 50.78 -4.09 -0.51
CA PRO A 424 50.57 -4.07 -1.95
C PRO A 424 50.38 -2.64 -2.47
N THR A 425 50.75 -2.42 -3.73
CA THR A 425 50.45 -1.17 -4.43
C THR A 425 48.98 -1.17 -4.86
N LEU A 426 48.20 -0.26 -4.27
CA LEU A 426 46.84 0.06 -4.66
C LEU A 426 46.83 1.28 -5.58
N TYR A 427 45.66 1.63 -6.12
CA TYR A 427 45.48 2.81 -6.95
C TYR A 427 44.33 3.67 -6.45
N ILE A 428 44.52 4.99 -6.45
CA ILE A 428 43.53 5.99 -6.01
C ILE A 428 43.06 6.87 -7.17
N PRO A 429 41.82 7.40 -7.11
CA PRO A 429 41.30 8.35 -8.09
C PRO A 429 41.93 9.74 -7.89
N VAL A 430 42.16 10.46 -8.99
CA VAL A 430 42.67 11.85 -8.95
C VAL A 430 41.77 12.79 -9.75
N GLY A 431 41.58 12.50 -11.04
CA GLY A 431 40.83 13.37 -11.95
C GLY A 431 41.72 13.91 -13.07
N CYS A 432 41.21 13.91 -14.30
CA CYS A 432 41.84 14.54 -15.46
C CYS A 432 40.77 14.89 -16.50
N ALA A 433 41.18 15.57 -17.58
CA ALA A 433 40.29 15.90 -18.70
C ALA A 433 39.60 14.64 -19.30
N HIS A 434 40.30 13.51 -19.41
CA HIS A 434 39.72 12.28 -19.98
C HIS A 434 38.60 11.63 -19.16
N CYS A 435 38.52 11.91 -17.86
CA CYS A 435 37.45 11.42 -16.99
C CYS A 435 36.58 12.55 -16.45
N ASN A 436 36.63 13.73 -17.07
CA ASN A 436 35.89 14.91 -16.64
C ASN A 436 36.10 15.24 -15.15
N GLN A 437 37.35 15.13 -14.69
CA GLN A 437 37.74 15.35 -13.28
C GLN A 437 37.08 14.41 -12.25
N SER A 438 36.42 13.33 -12.67
CA SER A 438 35.78 12.38 -11.73
C SER A 438 36.75 11.36 -11.12
N GLY A 439 37.87 11.09 -11.80
CA GLY A 439 38.81 10.02 -11.44
C GLY A 439 38.40 8.62 -11.90
N TYR A 440 37.21 8.45 -12.49
CA TYR A 440 36.66 7.16 -12.90
C TYR A 440 36.19 7.18 -14.36
N ARG A 441 36.23 6.04 -15.05
CA ARG A 441 35.67 5.91 -16.40
C ARG A 441 35.12 4.50 -16.63
N GLY A 442 33.82 4.41 -16.89
CA GLY A 442 33.11 3.14 -17.06
C GLY A 442 32.88 2.38 -15.75
N ARG A 443 32.20 1.24 -15.86
CA ARG A 443 31.81 0.37 -14.75
C ARG A 443 32.19 -1.09 -15.03
N THR A 444 32.30 -1.88 -13.99
CA THR A 444 32.46 -3.35 -14.08
C THR A 444 31.61 -4.01 -13.01
N GLY A 445 31.16 -5.24 -13.27
CA GLY A 445 30.44 -6.02 -12.27
C GLY A 445 31.38 -6.65 -11.25
N ILE A 446 30.87 -6.82 -10.04
CA ILE A 446 31.38 -7.77 -9.04
C ILE A 446 30.25 -8.74 -8.71
N PHE A 447 30.60 -10.01 -8.54
CA PHE A 447 29.65 -11.10 -8.56
C PHE A 447 29.92 -12.10 -7.42
N GLU A 448 28.85 -12.65 -6.87
CA GLU A 448 28.88 -13.78 -5.94
C GLU A 448 27.87 -14.81 -6.44
N LEU A 449 28.35 -15.97 -6.94
CA LEU A 449 27.50 -17.05 -7.40
C LEU A 449 27.38 -18.16 -6.34
N VAL A 450 26.19 -18.31 -5.79
CA VAL A 450 25.81 -19.42 -4.94
C VAL A 450 25.12 -20.49 -5.79
N THR A 451 25.77 -21.64 -5.95
CA THR A 451 25.20 -22.81 -6.62
C THR A 451 24.43 -23.65 -5.60
N VAL A 452 23.24 -24.13 -5.97
CA VAL A 452 22.44 -25.01 -5.10
C VAL A 452 22.84 -26.46 -5.39
N ASP A 453 23.67 -27.03 -4.52
CA ASP A 453 24.05 -28.44 -4.50
C ASP A 453 23.23 -29.23 -3.46
N GLU A 454 23.42 -30.55 -3.36
CA GLU A 454 22.66 -31.42 -2.45
C GLU A 454 22.73 -30.96 -0.97
N THR A 455 23.87 -30.41 -0.56
CA THR A 455 24.05 -29.86 0.79
C THR A 455 23.17 -28.63 0.98
N MET A 456 23.20 -27.70 0.02
CA MET A 456 22.36 -26.51 0.06
C MET A 456 20.87 -26.86 -0.03
N GLN A 457 20.48 -27.85 -0.83
CA GLN A 457 19.10 -28.34 -0.89
C GLN A 457 18.62 -28.84 0.47
N SER A 458 19.45 -29.65 1.14
CA SER A 458 19.16 -30.16 2.49
C SER A 458 19.02 -29.00 3.48
N LEU A 459 19.92 -28.01 3.43
CA LEU A 459 19.86 -26.82 4.28
C LEU A 459 18.61 -25.96 4.02
N ILE A 460 18.20 -25.78 2.76
CA ILE A 460 16.96 -25.05 2.41
C ILE A 460 15.74 -25.80 2.98
N HIS A 461 15.73 -27.15 2.87
CA HIS A 461 14.66 -27.98 3.38
C HIS A 461 14.60 -27.98 4.92
N GLU A 462 15.75 -28.12 5.59
CA GLU A 462 15.87 -28.14 7.05
C GLU A 462 15.67 -26.74 7.67
N ALA A 463 16.12 -25.67 7.01
CA ALA A 463 15.76 -24.31 7.38
C ALA A 463 14.24 -24.09 7.24
N GLY A 464 13.54 -24.80 6.35
CA GLY A 464 12.07 -24.83 6.36
C GLY A 464 11.47 -25.48 7.61
N ALA A 465 12.13 -26.51 8.16
CA ALA A 465 11.69 -27.23 9.35
C ALA A 465 12.12 -26.54 10.66
N GLY A 466 13.23 -25.78 10.64
CA GLY A 466 13.85 -25.14 11.81
C GLY A 466 13.71 -23.62 11.88
N ASP A 467 13.62 -22.92 10.75
CA ASP A 467 13.88 -21.48 10.63
C ASP A 467 12.65 -20.72 10.09
N ALA A 468 11.83 -20.26 11.05
CA ALA A 468 10.96 -19.11 10.87
C ALA A 468 11.85 -17.85 10.81
N GLY A 469 12.53 -17.63 9.69
CA GLY A 469 13.62 -16.66 9.60
C GLY A 469 13.20 -15.33 8.99
N GLY A 470 12.68 -14.46 9.86
CA GLY A 470 12.67 -12.99 9.78
C GLY A 470 12.62 -12.33 11.17
N LEU A 471 12.72 -13.14 12.22
CA LEU A 471 12.55 -12.74 13.61
C LEU A 471 13.91 -12.65 14.29
N MET A 472 14.23 -11.50 14.87
CA MET A 472 15.11 -11.52 16.04
C MET A 472 14.29 -12.14 17.18
N PRO A 473 14.57 -13.37 17.64
CA PRO A 473 13.81 -13.97 18.71
C PRO A 473 13.84 -13.08 19.96
N ALA A 474 12.66 -12.84 20.52
CA ALA A 474 12.55 -12.17 21.80
C ALA A 474 12.79 -13.19 22.92
N PHE A 475 13.76 -12.90 23.77
CA PHE A 475 14.07 -13.68 24.97
C PHE A 475 13.47 -13.00 26.19
N GLN A 476 12.73 -13.76 27.00
CA GLN A 476 12.39 -13.35 28.35
C GLN A 476 13.60 -13.58 29.24
N TYR A 477 13.99 -12.57 30.00
CA TYR A 477 15.11 -12.65 30.93
C TYR A 477 14.71 -12.35 32.37
N ALA A 478 15.41 -12.97 33.31
CA ALA A 478 15.54 -12.54 34.70
C ALA A 478 17.03 -12.28 34.97
N ALA A 479 17.38 -11.09 35.44
CA ALA A 479 18.76 -10.67 35.68
C ALA A 479 18.87 -9.85 36.98
N LEU A 480 20.04 -9.81 37.59
CA LEU A 480 20.34 -8.98 38.75
C LEU A 480 20.97 -7.67 38.30
N ASP A 481 20.50 -6.54 38.83
CA ASP A 481 21.21 -5.27 38.67
C ASP A 481 22.42 -5.17 39.63
N GLY A 482 23.27 -4.16 39.45
CA GLY A 482 24.46 -3.94 40.28
C GLY A 482 24.18 -3.71 41.78
N ARG A 483 22.91 -3.61 42.20
CA ARG A 483 22.48 -3.52 43.61
C ARG A 483 21.85 -4.82 44.11
N GLY A 484 21.94 -5.91 43.34
CA GLY A 484 21.38 -7.21 43.69
C GLY A 484 19.85 -7.30 43.57
N ARG A 485 19.18 -6.34 42.90
CA ARG A 485 17.74 -6.42 42.69
C ARG A 485 17.43 -7.18 41.40
N GLN A 486 16.47 -8.09 41.48
CA GLN A 486 16.03 -8.86 40.33
C GLN A 486 15.19 -7.99 39.38
N ARG A 487 15.59 -7.93 38.11
CA ARG A 487 14.87 -7.32 37.01
C ARG A 487 14.44 -8.39 36.03
N LYS A 488 13.19 -8.29 35.55
CA LYS A 488 12.64 -9.15 34.52
C LYS A 488 12.26 -8.30 33.32
N GLY A 489 12.51 -8.80 32.12
CA GLY A 489 12.22 -8.07 30.90
C GLY A 489 12.30 -8.93 29.65
N LEU A 490 12.18 -8.26 28.51
CA LEU A 490 12.31 -8.86 27.18
C LEU A 490 13.53 -8.25 26.49
N ILE A 491 14.30 -9.07 25.78
CA ILE A 491 15.43 -8.63 24.99
C ILE A 491 15.43 -9.33 23.63
N GLU A 492 15.57 -8.56 22.57
CA GLU A 492 15.73 -9.09 21.21
C GLU A 492 17.21 -9.44 21.01
N ALA A 493 17.46 -10.65 20.52
CA ALA A 493 18.79 -11.10 20.11
C ALA A 493 18.65 -12.25 19.12
N ASP A 494 19.71 -12.58 18.39
CA ASP A 494 19.65 -13.74 17.47
C ASP A 494 19.81 -15.08 18.21
N THR A 495 20.46 -15.05 19.37
CA THR A 495 20.70 -16.25 20.18
C THR A 495 20.59 -15.96 21.68
N PRO A 496 20.30 -16.96 22.53
CA PRO A 496 20.33 -16.79 23.99
C PRO A 496 21.69 -16.28 24.51
N ARG A 497 22.78 -16.58 23.78
CA ARG A 497 24.13 -16.10 24.11
C ARG A 497 24.25 -14.59 23.89
N LEU A 498 23.79 -14.10 22.73
CA LEU A 498 23.75 -12.68 22.42
C LEU A 498 22.81 -11.92 23.35
N ALA A 499 21.66 -12.50 23.73
CA ALA A 499 20.77 -11.94 24.74
C ALA A 499 21.47 -11.77 26.10
N ARG A 500 22.22 -12.79 26.55
CA ARG A 500 23.00 -12.69 27.81
C ARG A 500 24.13 -11.67 27.72
N GLN A 501 24.79 -11.55 26.57
CA GLN A 501 25.84 -10.56 26.34
C GLN A 501 25.27 -9.14 26.38
N ALA A 502 24.18 -8.88 25.67
CA ALA A 502 23.49 -7.59 25.67
C ALA A 502 22.95 -7.21 27.06
N LEU A 503 22.57 -8.19 27.90
CA LEU A 503 22.22 -7.94 29.30
C LEU A 503 23.44 -7.52 30.13
N ARG A 504 24.59 -8.16 29.93
CA ARG A 504 25.84 -7.81 30.63
C ARG A 504 26.35 -6.42 30.23
N GLU A 505 26.27 -6.07 28.96
CA GLU A 505 26.59 -4.71 28.45
C GLU A 505 25.71 -3.63 29.10
N ARG A 506 24.47 -3.98 29.48
CA ARG A 506 23.54 -3.10 30.23
C ARG A 506 23.76 -3.12 31.75
N GLY A 507 24.82 -3.77 32.24
CA GLY A 507 25.12 -3.90 33.67
C GLY A 507 24.16 -4.83 34.42
N LEU A 508 23.50 -5.75 33.71
CA LEU A 508 22.59 -6.75 34.27
C LEU A 508 23.25 -8.14 34.21
N ASN A 509 23.30 -8.83 35.35
CA ASN A 509 23.80 -10.20 35.43
C ASN A 509 22.66 -11.20 35.18
N PRO A 510 22.63 -11.90 34.03
CA PRO A 510 21.53 -12.80 33.69
C PRO A 510 21.50 -14.03 34.60
N LEU A 511 20.34 -14.29 35.22
CA LEU A 511 20.03 -15.52 35.95
C LEU A 511 19.36 -16.55 35.03
N GLU A 512 18.40 -16.09 34.21
CA GLU A 512 17.57 -16.93 33.36
C GLU A 512 17.29 -16.17 32.05
N VAL A 513 17.41 -16.85 30.91
CA VAL A 513 17.14 -16.30 29.57
C VAL A 513 16.46 -17.41 28.77
N GLU A 514 15.16 -17.25 28.52
CA GLU A 514 14.30 -18.21 27.81
C GLU A 514 13.75 -17.59 26.52
N GLU A 515 13.73 -18.38 25.45
CA GLU A 515 13.18 -17.96 24.16
C GLU A 515 11.66 -18.09 24.15
N ILE A 516 10.94 -17.02 23.78
CA ILE A 516 9.47 -17.02 23.78
C ILE A 516 8.91 -18.03 22.77
N ALA A 517 9.52 -18.13 21.58
CA ALA A 517 9.06 -19.03 20.51
C ALA A 517 9.19 -20.52 20.88
N SER A 518 10.12 -20.88 21.76
CA SER A 518 10.34 -22.27 22.19
C SER A 518 9.19 -22.83 23.05
N GLN A 519 8.37 -21.97 23.69
CA GLN A 519 7.16 -22.40 24.38
C GLN A 519 6.01 -22.72 23.41
N GLU A 520 5.95 -22.09 22.23
CA GLU A 520 4.88 -22.32 21.25
C GLU A 520 5.07 -23.60 20.43
N ARG A 521 6.30 -23.96 20.05
CA ARG A 521 6.57 -25.23 19.34
C ARG A 521 6.45 -26.47 20.24
N ARG A 522 6.76 -26.38 21.55
CA ARG A 522 6.67 -27.52 22.49
C ARG A 522 5.32 -27.68 23.21
N ARG A 523 4.48 -26.65 23.24
CA ARG A 523 3.15 -26.70 23.85
C ARG A 523 2.10 -26.32 22.82
N GLY A 524 1.78 -27.28 21.96
CA GLY A 524 0.80 -27.12 20.90
C GLY A 524 -0.49 -26.45 21.38
N ARG A 525 -0.97 -25.49 20.59
CA ARG A 525 -2.35 -25.01 20.27
C ARG A 525 -3.46 -25.01 21.34
N GLN A 526 -3.22 -25.45 22.56
CA GLN A 526 -4.22 -25.86 23.54
C GLN A 526 -4.14 -25.03 24.83
N TRP A 527 -3.01 -24.37 25.14
CA TRP A 527 -2.85 -23.60 26.38
C TRP A 527 -3.11 -22.08 26.24
N TRP A 528 -2.94 -21.47 25.05
CA TRP A 528 -3.34 -20.07 24.80
C TRP A 528 -4.86 -19.84 24.73
N ARG A 529 -5.68 -20.86 25.05
CA ARG A 529 -7.07 -20.66 25.50
C ARG A 529 -7.15 -20.03 26.90
N GLY A 530 -6.02 -19.85 27.60
CA GLY A 530 -5.89 -19.07 28.82
C GLY A 530 -6.01 -17.57 28.59
N ARG A 531 -7.24 -17.07 28.51
CA ARG A 531 -7.71 -15.67 28.63
C ARG A 531 -6.62 -14.60 28.85
N VAL A 532 -5.92 -14.20 27.79
CA VAL A 532 -5.24 -12.89 27.80
C VAL A 532 -6.33 -11.82 27.70
N ARG A 533 -6.72 -11.27 28.84
CA ARG A 533 -7.64 -10.13 28.92
C ARG A 533 -6.82 -8.89 29.20
N ILE A 534 -6.80 -7.98 28.24
CA ILE A 534 -6.21 -6.64 28.38
C ILE A 534 -7.30 -5.70 28.91
N SER A 535 -6.92 -4.74 29.76
CA SER A 535 -7.89 -3.78 30.28
C SER A 535 -8.31 -2.81 29.17
N ALA A 536 -9.50 -2.21 29.30
CA ALA A 536 -9.93 -1.20 28.33
C ALA A 536 -8.97 0.00 28.28
N THR A 537 -8.32 0.31 29.41
CA THR A 537 -7.33 1.36 29.54
C THR A 537 -6.04 1.05 28.78
N ASP A 538 -5.52 -0.16 28.94
CA ASP A 538 -4.29 -0.59 28.24
C ASP A 538 -4.51 -0.58 26.71
N LEU A 539 -5.68 -1.03 26.24
CA LEU A 539 -6.03 -1.02 24.82
C LEU A 539 -6.15 0.42 24.29
N ALA A 540 -6.76 1.33 25.05
CA ALA A 540 -6.87 2.74 24.66
C ALA A 540 -5.48 3.40 24.56
N LEU A 541 -4.62 3.17 25.55
CA LEU A 541 -3.25 3.71 25.58
C LEU A 541 -2.43 3.24 24.38
N ILE A 542 -2.41 1.93 24.10
CA ILE A 542 -1.68 1.39 22.94
C ILE A 542 -2.22 1.96 21.64
N THR A 543 -3.55 2.02 21.50
CA THR A 543 -4.17 2.52 20.27
C THR A 543 -3.81 3.97 20.04
N ARG A 544 -3.79 4.81 21.09
CA ARG A 544 -3.34 6.21 21.02
C ARG A 544 -1.87 6.34 20.65
N GLN A 545 -1.00 5.51 21.25
CA GLN A 545 0.43 5.51 20.93
C GLN A 545 0.69 5.10 19.47
N LEU A 546 -0.01 4.06 18.98
CA LEU A 546 0.06 3.64 17.59
C LEU A 546 -0.46 4.75 16.65
N ALA A 547 -1.58 5.40 16.98
CA ALA A 547 -2.11 6.52 16.21
C ALA A 547 -1.10 7.66 16.08
N THR A 548 -0.45 8.02 17.20
CA THR A 548 0.54 9.11 17.23
C THR A 548 1.77 8.76 16.38
N LEU A 549 2.31 7.55 16.52
CA LEU A 549 3.52 7.13 15.81
C LEU A 549 3.27 6.93 14.31
N VAL A 550 2.20 6.22 13.96
CA VAL A 550 1.82 6.00 12.55
C VAL A 550 1.44 7.33 11.90
N GLY A 551 0.72 8.21 12.62
CA GLY A 551 0.39 9.55 12.15
C GLY A 551 1.59 10.47 11.94
N SER A 552 2.71 10.22 12.63
CA SER A 552 4.00 10.91 12.37
C SER A 552 4.78 10.35 11.18
N GLY A 553 4.20 9.38 10.44
CA GLY A 553 4.84 8.74 9.30
C GLY A 553 5.85 7.66 9.67
N LEU A 554 5.87 7.18 10.92
CA LEU A 554 6.70 6.06 11.32
C LEU A 554 6.15 4.75 10.70
N PRO A 555 6.98 3.89 10.10
CA PRO A 555 6.53 2.59 9.59
C PRO A 555 5.83 1.77 10.69
N LEU A 556 4.78 1.03 10.30
CA LEU A 556 3.91 0.34 11.25
C LEU A 556 4.66 -0.67 12.13
N GLU A 557 5.60 -1.40 11.55
CA GLU A 557 6.45 -2.37 12.24
C GLU A 557 7.38 -1.72 13.27
N GLU A 558 7.86 -0.50 12.99
CA GLU A 558 8.65 0.30 13.93
C GLU A 558 7.76 0.86 15.04
N ALA A 559 6.56 1.33 14.70
CA ALA A 559 5.57 1.80 15.65
C ALA A 559 5.16 0.69 16.62
N LEU A 560 4.84 -0.52 16.13
CA LEU A 560 4.53 -1.69 16.96
C LEU A 560 5.71 -2.06 17.88
N GLY A 561 6.95 -2.02 17.38
CA GLY A 561 8.14 -2.28 18.19
C GLY A 561 8.39 -1.22 19.26
N ALA A 562 8.17 0.06 18.94
CA ALA A 562 8.30 1.16 19.88
C ALA A 562 7.26 1.07 21.01
N VAL A 563 6.00 0.83 20.67
CA VAL A 563 4.92 0.65 21.66
C VAL A 563 5.17 -0.61 22.50
N ALA A 564 5.64 -1.70 21.90
CA ALA A 564 5.95 -2.92 22.63
C ALA A 564 7.06 -2.72 23.70
N ARG A 565 8.09 -1.94 23.39
CA ARG A 565 9.18 -1.60 24.33
C ARG A 565 8.72 -0.68 25.47
N GLN A 566 7.73 0.18 25.21
CA GLN A 566 7.16 1.09 26.20
C GLN A 566 6.07 0.45 27.07
N ALA A 567 5.63 -0.76 26.75
CA ALA A 567 4.54 -1.41 27.48
C ALA A 567 4.97 -1.77 28.91
N ASP A 568 4.28 -1.22 29.92
CA ASP A 568 4.53 -1.46 31.35
C ASP A 568 4.44 -2.93 31.76
N ARG A 569 3.65 -3.72 31.02
CA ARG A 569 3.42 -5.15 31.28
C ARG A 569 4.14 -5.99 30.24
N ALA A 570 5.05 -6.87 30.69
CA ALA A 570 5.78 -7.79 29.82
C ALA A 570 4.87 -8.64 28.89
N ARG A 571 3.67 -9.01 29.35
CA ARG A 571 2.69 -9.73 28.52
C ARG A 571 2.12 -8.91 27.37
N LEU A 572 1.96 -7.59 27.59
CA LEU A 572 1.42 -6.66 26.61
C LEU A 572 2.47 -6.36 25.53
N GLY A 573 3.71 -6.11 25.95
CA GLY A 573 4.86 -6.00 25.04
C GLY A 573 5.04 -7.28 24.21
N GLY A 574 4.97 -8.46 24.83
CA GLY A 574 5.04 -9.74 24.11
C GLY A 574 3.93 -9.92 23.06
N LEU A 575 2.70 -9.51 23.35
CA LEU A 575 1.60 -9.57 22.38
C LEU A 575 1.83 -8.62 21.20
N LEU A 576 2.31 -7.39 21.44
CA LEU A 576 2.60 -6.45 20.37
C LEU A 576 3.80 -6.88 19.53
N LEU A 577 4.81 -7.51 20.14
CA LEU A 577 5.91 -8.15 19.41
C LEU A 577 5.40 -9.31 18.55
N ALA A 578 4.46 -10.12 19.05
CA ALA A 578 3.85 -11.19 18.26
C ALA A 578 3.02 -10.63 17.09
N VAL A 579 2.27 -9.54 17.28
CA VAL A 579 1.57 -8.85 16.18
C VAL A 579 2.58 -8.28 15.17
N ARG A 580 3.65 -7.61 15.64
CA ARG A 580 4.74 -7.11 14.78
C ARG A 580 5.38 -8.22 13.98
N THR A 581 5.62 -9.36 14.61
CA THR A 581 6.18 -10.57 13.99
C THR A 581 5.33 -10.98 12.78
N ARG A 582 4.02 -11.13 12.98
CA ARG A 582 3.09 -11.49 11.90
C ARG A 582 3.08 -10.45 10.76
N VAL A 583 3.17 -9.17 11.09
CA VAL A 583 3.24 -8.09 10.08
C VAL A 583 4.55 -8.15 9.30
N LEU A 584 5.68 -8.45 9.96
CA LEU A 584 6.98 -8.67 9.31
C LEU A 584 6.99 -9.95 8.44
N GLU A 585 6.23 -10.98 8.82
CA GLU A 585 5.97 -12.18 8.01
C GLU A 585 5.11 -11.89 6.75
N GLY A 586 4.72 -10.64 6.53
CA GLY A 586 3.93 -10.23 5.36
C GLY A 586 2.42 -10.43 5.53
N HIS A 587 1.95 -10.85 6.71
CA HIS A 587 0.51 -10.84 7.00
C HIS A 587 0.02 -9.41 7.18
N THR A 588 -1.22 -9.17 6.78
CA THR A 588 -1.87 -7.89 7.07
C THR A 588 -1.99 -7.69 8.58
N LEU A 589 -1.88 -6.45 9.05
CA LEU A 589 -2.07 -6.08 10.44
C LEU A 589 -3.43 -6.59 10.94
N ALA A 590 -4.49 -6.47 10.15
CA ALA A 590 -5.79 -7.02 10.53
C ALA A 590 -5.78 -8.54 10.76
N THR A 591 -5.02 -9.28 9.96
CA THR A 591 -4.83 -10.74 10.12
C THR A 591 -4.02 -11.03 11.38
N ALA A 592 -2.92 -10.30 11.61
CA ALA A 592 -2.11 -10.40 12.82
C ALA A 592 -2.92 -10.14 14.11
N LEU A 593 -3.77 -9.11 14.10
CA LEU A 593 -4.67 -8.80 15.22
C LEU A 593 -5.78 -9.87 15.39
N SER A 594 -6.13 -10.59 14.33
CA SER A 594 -7.16 -11.64 14.36
C SER A 594 -6.74 -12.90 15.11
N ASP A 595 -5.44 -13.11 15.33
CA ASP A 595 -4.93 -14.15 16.22
C ASP A 595 -5.26 -13.87 17.69
N PHE A 596 -5.59 -12.62 18.04
CA PHE A 596 -5.89 -12.18 19.40
C PHE A 596 -7.30 -11.57 19.55
N PRO A 597 -8.38 -12.31 19.21
CA PRO A 597 -9.75 -11.76 19.15
C PRO A 597 -10.32 -11.39 20.53
N GLN A 598 -9.71 -11.86 21.63
CA GLN A 598 -10.09 -11.47 23.00
C GLN A 598 -9.54 -10.09 23.39
N VAL A 599 -8.50 -9.63 22.70
CA VAL A 599 -7.79 -8.37 22.95
C VAL A 599 -8.29 -7.31 21.98
N PHE A 600 -8.31 -7.65 20.68
CA PHE A 600 -8.77 -6.76 19.62
C PHE A 600 -10.18 -7.17 19.17
N PRO A 601 -11.22 -6.42 19.58
CA PRO A 601 -12.59 -6.73 19.21
C PRO A 601 -12.79 -6.70 17.69
N GLU A 602 -13.85 -7.35 17.21
CA GLU A 602 -14.20 -7.42 15.78
C GLU A 602 -14.24 -6.04 15.10
N LEU A 603 -14.82 -5.02 15.74
CA LEU A 603 -14.79 -3.64 15.26
C LEU A 603 -13.37 -3.14 15.01
N TYR A 604 -12.49 -3.31 16.00
CA TYR A 604 -11.11 -2.84 15.93
C TYR A 604 -10.40 -3.46 14.73
N ARG A 605 -10.55 -4.79 14.56
CA ARG A 605 -9.93 -5.54 13.47
C ARG A 605 -10.52 -5.18 12.10
N ALA A 606 -11.83 -5.01 12.00
CA ALA A 606 -12.50 -4.63 10.75
C ALA A 606 -12.13 -3.21 10.30
N THR A 607 -12.04 -2.28 11.25
CA THR A 607 -11.62 -0.91 11.00
C THR A 607 -10.14 -0.83 10.60
N VAL A 608 -9.26 -1.61 11.25
CA VAL A 608 -7.86 -1.75 10.81
C VAL A 608 -7.77 -2.37 9.42
N ALA A 609 -8.53 -3.43 9.12
CA ALA A 609 -8.54 -4.07 7.79
C ALA A 609 -8.91 -3.09 6.68
N ALA A 610 -9.93 -2.27 6.93
CA ALA A 610 -10.33 -1.20 6.03
C ALA A 610 -9.26 -0.12 5.85
N GLY A 611 -8.64 0.32 6.95
CA GLY A 611 -7.55 1.31 6.92
C GLY A 611 -6.31 0.81 6.19
N GLU A 612 -6.00 -0.46 6.36
CA GLU A 612 -4.86 -1.12 5.71
C GLU A 612 -5.10 -1.29 4.21
N GLN A 613 -6.29 -1.75 3.81
CA GLN A 613 -6.66 -1.87 2.40
C GLN A 613 -6.73 -0.51 1.68
N SER A 614 -7.15 0.54 2.39
CA SER A 614 -7.23 1.90 1.85
C SER A 614 -5.90 2.67 1.95
N GLY A 615 -4.89 2.16 2.66
CA GLY A 615 -3.61 2.82 2.87
C GLY A 615 -3.63 4.02 3.84
N HIS A 616 -4.69 4.19 4.62
CA HIS A 616 -4.90 5.33 5.55
C HIS A 616 -4.96 4.86 7.01
N LEU A 617 -3.96 4.09 7.45
CA LEU A 617 -3.91 3.55 8.81
C LEU A 617 -3.77 4.63 9.89
N ASP A 618 -3.17 5.77 9.57
CA ASP A 618 -3.04 6.95 10.41
C ASP A 618 -4.41 7.48 10.86
N VAL A 619 -5.31 7.75 9.90
CA VAL A 619 -6.67 8.25 10.19
C VAL A 619 -7.48 7.22 10.96
N VAL A 620 -7.28 5.95 10.63
CA VAL A 620 -7.99 4.83 11.25
C VAL A 620 -7.57 4.64 12.71
N PHE A 621 -6.28 4.66 13.01
CA PHE A 621 -5.80 4.55 14.38
C PHE A 621 -6.22 5.75 15.23
N GLU A 622 -6.24 6.96 14.68
CA GLU A 622 -6.71 8.15 15.39
C GLU A 622 -8.19 8.00 15.82
N ARG A 623 -9.06 7.57 14.90
CA ARG A 623 -10.47 7.31 15.21
C ARG A 623 -10.67 6.14 16.17
N LEU A 624 -9.85 5.10 16.07
CA LEU A 624 -9.88 3.98 17.02
C LEU A 624 -9.40 4.41 18.40
N ALA A 625 -8.43 5.31 18.50
CA ALA A 625 -7.94 5.86 19.76
C ALA A 625 -9.07 6.65 20.45
N ASP A 626 -9.70 7.57 19.73
CA ASP A 626 -10.86 8.33 20.25
C ASP A 626 -11.99 7.42 20.72
N TYR A 627 -12.32 6.39 19.93
CA TYR A 627 -13.35 5.42 20.29
C TYR A 627 -13.01 4.62 21.56
N THR A 628 -11.77 4.12 21.66
CA THR A 628 -11.35 3.30 22.80
C THR A 628 -11.23 4.12 24.08
N GLU A 629 -10.77 5.37 23.99
CA GLU A 629 -10.73 6.33 25.10
C GLU A 629 -12.14 6.72 25.57
N ALA A 630 -13.05 7.08 24.66
CA ALA A 630 -14.44 7.40 25.01
C ALA A 630 -15.13 6.23 25.71
N ARG A 631 -14.87 4.99 25.24
CA ARG A 631 -15.38 3.77 25.88
C ARG A 631 -14.80 3.55 27.28
N GLN A 632 -13.51 3.81 27.48
CA GLN A 632 -12.88 3.73 28.80
C GLN A 632 -13.51 4.75 29.75
N GLN A 633 -13.60 6.02 29.34
CA GLN A 633 -14.15 7.10 30.15
C GLN A 633 -15.59 6.82 30.56
N MET A 634 -16.44 6.36 29.63
CA MET A 634 -17.81 5.97 29.95
C MET A 634 -17.86 4.86 30.99
N ARG A 635 -17.04 3.80 30.83
CA ARG A 635 -17.02 2.68 31.78
C ARG A 635 -16.56 3.11 33.17
N GLN A 636 -15.57 4.01 33.24
CA GLN A 636 -15.08 4.56 34.50
C GLN A 636 -16.13 5.43 35.19
N LYS A 637 -16.78 6.34 34.44
CA LYS A 637 -17.88 7.18 34.95
C LYS A 637 -19.02 6.32 35.52
N VAL A 638 -19.47 5.31 34.77
CA VAL A 638 -20.51 4.38 35.24
C VAL A 638 -20.06 3.58 36.45
N GLY A 639 -18.82 3.09 36.47
CA GLY A 639 -18.28 2.33 37.59
C GLY A 639 -18.23 3.12 38.89
N LEU A 640 -17.72 4.36 38.84
CA LEU A 640 -17.65 5.25 40.01
C LEU A 640 -19.06 5.65 40.48
N ALA A 641 -19.97 5.92 39.55
CA ALA A 641 -21.31 6.36 39.91
C ALA A 641 -22.18 5.24 40.52
N LEU A 642 -21.89 3.97 40.23
CA LEU A 642 -22.56 2.82 40.87
C LEU A 642 -21.95 2.44 42.23
N PHE A 643 -20.72 2.87 42.52
CA PHE A 643 -20.03 2.53 43.77
C PHE A 643 -20.80 3.04 45.00
N TYR A 644 -21.18 4.32 44.99
CA TYR A 644 -21.84 4.95 46.14
C TYR A 644 -23.24 4.35 46.42
N PRO A 645 -24.15 4.19 45.43
CA PRO A 645 -25.40 3.47 45.64
C PRO A 645 -25.22 2.05 46.19
N LEU A 646 -24.24 1.30 45.68
CA LEU A 646 -24.00 -0.07 46.13
C LEU A 646 -23.46 -0.13 47.57
N LEU A 647 -22.54 0.79 47.92
CA LEU A 647 -22.03 0.95 49.28
C LEU A 647 -23.17 1.30 50.25
N LEU A 648 -23.97 2.32 49.92
CA LEU A 648 -25.10 2.76 50.74
C LEU A 648 -26.15 1.66 50.91
N THR A 649 -26.49 0.95 49.82
CA THR A 649 -27.39 -0.22 49.87
C THR A 649 -26.83 -1.32 50.77
N GLY A 650 -25.53 -1.62 50.66
CA GLY A 650 -24.87 -2.64 51.48
C GLY A 650 -24.89 -2.29 52.97
N VAL A 651 -24.56 -1.05 53.33
CA VAL A 651 -24.63 -0.56 54.71
C VAL A 651 -26.07 -0.55 55.22
N ALA A 652 -27.04 -0.13 54.40
CA ALA A 652 -28.46 -0.16 54.74
C ALA A 652 -28.95 -1.58 55.06
N ILE A 653 -28.63 -2.56 54.19
CA ILE A 653 -28.97 -3.97 54.41
C ILE A 653 -28.31 -4.50 55.67
N LEU A 654 -27.04 -4.16 55.94
CA LEU A 654 -26.33 -4.58 57.15
C LEU A 654 -26.99 -4.03 58.42
N ILE A 655 -27.35 -2.74 58.44
CA ILE A 655 -28.02 -2.11 59.57
C ILE A 655 -29.39 -2.73 59.81
N VAL A 656 -30.21 -2.86 58.76
CA VAL A 656 -31.55 -3.47 58.86
C VAL A 656 -31.43 -4.93 59.31
N ALA A 657 -30.51 -5.72 58.75
CA ALA A 657 -30.27 -7.09 59.18
C ALA A 657 -29.85 -7.16 60.65
N GLY A 658 -28.89 -6.33 61.09
CA GLY A 658 -28.45 -6.29 62.48
C GLY A 658 -29.54 -5.87 63.47
N LEU A 659 -30.35 -4.86 63.12
CA LEU A 659 -31.53 -4.47 63.89
C LEU A 659 -32.50 -5.64 64.03
N LEU A 660 -32.82 -6.32 62.93
CA LEU A 660 -33.74 -7.46 62.92
C LEU A 660 -33.17 -8.68 63.65
N THR A 661 -31.89 -9.02 63.48
CA THR A 661 -31.31 -10.26 64.04
C THR A 661 -30.75 -10.10 65.45
N TYR A 662 -30.52 -8.88 65.95
CA TYR A 662 -29.96 -8.68 67.30
C TYR A 662 -30.89 -7.86 68.20
N VAL A 663 -31.31 -6.67 67.74
CA VAL A 663 -32.04 -5.71 68.58
C VAL A 663 -33.49 -6.13 68.80
N VAL A 664 -34.23 -6.43 67.73
CA VAL A 664 -35.66 -6.80 67.81
C VAL A 664 -35.90 -7.94 68.81
N PRO A 665 -35.12 -9.03 68.82
CA PRO A 665 -35.45 -10.16 69.68
C PRO A 665 -35.10 -9.94 71.15
N GLN A 666 -34.12 -9.09 71.46
CA GLN A 666 -33.84 -8.68 72.85
C GLN A 666 -35.04 -7.93 73.43
N VAL A 667 -35.63 -7.02 72.65
CA VAL A 667 -36.85 -6.30 73.03
C VAL A 667 -38.00 -7.28 73.25
N VAL A 668 -38.19 -8.25 72.34
CA VAL A 668 -39.27 -9.24 72.40
C VAL A 668 -39.16 -10.15 73.62
N GLN A 669 -37.94 -10.50 74.03
CA GLN A 669 -37.70 -11.31 75.22
C GLN A 669 -38.26 -10.65 76.49
N VAL A 670 -38.21 -9.31 76.58
CA VAL A 670 -38.80 -8.52 77.68
C VAL A 670 -40.33 -8.59 77.68
N PHE A 671 -40.95 -8.74 76.51
CA PHE A 671 -42.41 -8.86 76.39
C PHE A 671 -42.90 -10.30 76.55
N SER A 672 -42.09 -11.31 76.24
CA SER A 672 -42.49 -12.72 76.39
C SER A 672 -42.76 -13.15 77.84
N SER A 673 -42.21 -12.42 78.81
CA SER A 673 -42.48 -12.62 80.25
C SER A 673 -43.76 -11.94 80.71
N LEU A 674 -44.32 -11.03 79.92
CA LEU A 674 -45.56 -10.30 80.17
C LEU A 674 -46.63 -10.92 79.27
N ASN A 675 -47.60 -11.64 79.84
CA ASN A 675 -48.56 -12.49 79.12
C ASN A 675 -49.63 -11.68 78.32
N GLN A 676 -49.21 -10.69 77.52
CA GLN A 676 -50.02 -9.73 76.79
C GLN A 676 -50.04 -9.99 75.28
N GLN A 677 -51.11 -9.53 74.61
CA GLN A 677 -51.26 -9.67 73.17
C GLN A 677 -50.46 -8.59 72.42
N LEU A 678 -49.46 -9.02 71.64
CA LEU A 678 -48.61 -8.10 70.88
C LEU A 678 -49.36 -7.51 69.66
N PRO A 679 -49.15 -6.20 69.36
CA PRO A 679 -49.65 -5.55 68.14
C PRO A 679 -49.27 -6.30 66.86
N ALA A 680 -50.11 -6.19 65.82
CA ALA A 680 -49.92 -6.93 64.56
C ALA A 680 -48.59 -6.59 63.86
N LEU A 681 -48.16 -5.33 63.90
CA LEU A 681 -46.87 -4.88 63.35
C LEU A 681 -45.69 -5.55 64.06
N THR A 682 -45.74 -5.62 65.40
CA THR A 682 -44.71 -6.28 66.22
C THR A 682 -44.68 -7.78 65.95
N ARG A 683 -45.83 -8.45 65.84
CA ARG A 683 -45.90 -9.87 65.47
C ARG A 683 -45.32 -10.17 64.09
N GLY A 684 -45.63 -9.32 63.09
CA GLY A 684 -45.05 -9.44 61.75
C GLY A 684 -43.53 -9.24 61.75
N LEU A 685 -43.03 -8.27 62.52
CA LEU A 685 -41.60 -8.01 62.67
C LEU A 685 -40.87 -9.17 63.34
N ILE A 686 -41.45 -9.79 64.37
CA ILE A 686 -40.90 -10.98 65.03
C ILE A 686 -40.81 -12.14 64.05
N ALA A 687 -41.90 -12.43 63.33
CA ALA A 687 -41.90 -13.50 62.33
C ALA A 687 -40.82 -13.28 61.25
N LEU A 688 -40.63 -12.05 60.80
CA LEU A 688 -39.58 -11.69 59.84
C LEU A 688 -38.17 -11.82 60.45
N SER A 689 -37.99 -11.44 61.72
CA SER A 689 -36.74 -11.56 62.47
C SER A 689 -36.35 -13.03 62.67
N ASP A 690 -37.26 -13.87 63.13
CA ASP A 690 -37.04 -15.30 63.33
C ASP A 690 -36.77 -16.00 62.00
N PHE A 691 -37.51 -15.64 60.95
CA PHE A 691 -37.26 -16.12 59.59
C PHE A 691 -35.84 -15.75 59.12
N LEU A 692 -35.40 -14.51 59.31
CA LEU A 692 -34.05 -14.08 58.95
C LEU A 692 -32.97 -14.76 59.81
N ARG A 693 -33.19 -14.99 61.10
CA ARG A 693 -32.25 -15.71 61.97
C ARG A 693 -32.09 -17.18 61.58
N GLN A 694 -33.21 -17.86 61.29
CA GLN A 694 -33.22 -19.29 61.00
C GLN A 694 -32.85 -19.60 59.54
N TYR A 695 -33.36 -18.82 58.59
CA TYR A 695 -33.23 -19.07 57.15
C TYR A 695 -32.40 -18.01 56.41
N GLY A 696 -31.85 -17.00 57.07
CA GLY A 696 -31.11 -15.91 56.41
C GLY A 696 -29.98 -16.38 55.50
N TRP A 697 -29.18 -17.35 55.95
CA TRP A 697 -28.12 -17.95 55.12
C TRP A 697 -28.68 -18.74 53.93
N VAL A 698 -29.82 -19.41 54.09
CA VAL A 698 -30.51 -20.14 53.03
C VAL A 698 -31.09 -19.18 52.00
N VAL A 699 -31.69 -18.07 52.44
CA VAL A 699 -32.20 -17.00 51.57
C VAL A 699 -31.05 -16.37 50.76
N LEU A 700 -29.91 -16.11 51.39
CA LEU A 700 -28.73 -15.57 50.72
C LEU A 700 -28.15 -16.54 49.68
N ALA A 701 -28.07 -17.84 50.01
CA ALA A 701 -27.67 -18.88 49.08
C ALA A 701 -28.67 -19.03 47.91
N ALA A 702 -29.97 -18.96 48.18
CA ALA A 702 -31.03 -19.02 47.16
C ALA A 702 -30.98 -17.80 46.22
N LEU A 703 -30.75 -16.59 46.75
CA LEU A 703 -30.53 -15.38 45.95
C LEU A 703 -29.28 -15.51 45.07
N ALA A 704 -28.17 -15.98 45.63
CA ALA A 704 -26.94 -16.21 44.87
C ALA A 704 -27.14 -17.25 43.75
N ALA A 705 -27.83 -18.36 44.04
CA ALA A 705 -28.19 -19.38 43.07
C ALA A 705 -29.16 -18.84 42.00
N GLY A 706 -30.14 -18.02 42.38
CA GLY A 706 -31.07 -17.37 41.46
C GLY A 706 -30.36 -16.39 40.53
N VAL A 707 -29.44 -15.57 41.04
CA VAL A 707 -28.59 -14.69 40.24
C VAL A 707 -27.69 -15.51 39.30
N ALA A 708 -27.06 -16.58 39.79
CA ALA A 708 -26.25 -17.47 38.95
C ALA A 708 -27.08 -18.14 37.86
N GLY A 709 -28.28 -18.62 38.18
CA GLY A 709 -29.24 -19.21 37.24
C GLY A 709 -29.71 -18.20 36.20
N TRP A 710 -30.02 -16.96 36.60
CA TRP A 710 -30.35 -15.86 35.69
C TRP A 710 -29.20 -15.53 34.74
N LEU A 711 -27.97 -15.39 35.28
CA LEU A 711 -26.77 -15.15 34.49
C LEU A 711 -26.46 -16.31 33.54
N TYR A 712 -26.72 -17.55 33.95
CA TYR A 712 -26.60 -18.72 33.09
C TYR A 712 -27.67 -18.74 31.98
N ALA A 713 -28.93 -18.42 32.32
CA ALA A 713 -30.02 -18.31 31.35
C ALA A 713 -29.76 -17.22 30.30
N LEU A 714 -29.15 -16.08 30.68
CA LEU A 714 -28.73 -15.02 29.76
C LEU A 714 -27.66 -15.45 28.75
N ARG A 715 -26.96 -16.57 28.97
CA ARG A 715 -26.05 -17.16 27.96
C ARG A 715 -26.81 -17.86 26.83
N ARG A 716 -28.05 -18.29 27.05
CA ARG A 716 -28.89 -18.91 26.02
C ARG A 716 -29.45 -17.84 25.09
N ILE A 717 -29.15 -17.94 23.78
CA ILE A 717 -29.50 -16.93 22.77
C ILE A 717 -31.01 -16.63 22.74
N GLY A 718 -31.87 -17.66 22.83
CA GLY A 718 -33.33 -17.48 22.82
C GLY A 718 -33.86 -16.65 23.99
N PHE A 719 -33.40 -16.95 25.21
CA PHE A 719 -33.78 -16.19 26.41
C PHE A 719 -33.23 -14.76 26.37
N ARG A 720 -31.96 -14.60 25.96
CA ARG A 720 -31.34 -13.27 25.76
C ARG A 720 -32.14 -12.41 24.77
N ARG A 721 -32.63 -12.99 23.69
CA ARG A 721 -33.46 -12.30 22.68
C ARG A 721 -34.77 -11.78 23.28
N GLN A 722 -35.45 -12.59 24.09
CA GLN A 722 -36.67 -12.18 24.78
C GLN A 722 -36.40 -11.03 25.74
N VAL A 723 -35.41 -11.17 26.63
CA VAL A 723 -35.01 -10.10 27.57
C VAL A 723 -34.67 -8.80 26.83
N HIS A 724 -33.86 -8.87 25.78
CA HIS A 724 -33.49 -7.72 24.96
C HIS A 724 -34.70 -7.05 24.29
N ARG A 725 -35.73 -7.82 23.93
CA ARG A 725 -36.99 -7.29 23.39
C ARG A 725 -37.83 -6.62 24.48
N THR A 726 -37.88 -7.17 25.69
CA THR A 726 -38.60 -6.58 26.83
C THR A 726 -37.97 -5.26 27.26
N LEU A 727 -36.64 -5.17 27.26
CA LEU A 727 -35.91 -3.92 27.57
C LEU A 727 -36.26 -2.78 26.62
N LEU A 728 -36.55 -3.08 25.34
CA LEU A 728 -36.98 -2.08 24.35
C LEU A 728 -38.43 -1.61 24.54
N ARG A 729 -39.21 -2.24 25.44
CA ARG A 729 -40.60 -1.85 25.74
C ARG A 729 -40.75 -0.99 26.99
N LEU A 730 -39.79 -1.06 27.92
CA LEU A 730 -39.82 -0.29 29.18
C LEU A 730 -39.43 1.16 28.91
N PRO A 731 -40.24 2.19 29.23
CA PRO A 731 -40.09 3.55 28.68
C PRO A 731 -38.72 4.21 28.93
N LEU A 732 -38.20 4.16 30.17
CA LEU A 732 -36.90 4.74 30.52
C LEU A 732 -35.74 3.89 29.98
N LEU A 733 -35.80 2.57 30.18
CA LEU A 733 -34.75 1.65 29.73
C LEU A 733 -34.68 1.55 28.21
N ALA A 734 -35.81 1.67 27.51
CA ALA A 734 -35.87 1.63 26.05
C ALA A 734 -35.19 2.84 25.43
N ARG A 735 -35.25 4.02 26.05
CA ARG A 735 -34.50 5.20 25.60
C ARG A 735 -33.00 4.98 25.77
N LEU A 736 -32.58 4.45 26.93
CA LEU A 736 -31.18 4.15 27.20
C LEU A 736 -30.61 3.07 26.25
N VAL A 737 -31.35 1.97 26.05
CA VAL A 737 -30.94 0.86 25.19
C VAL A 737 -30.91 1.29 23.73
N ARG A 738 -31.92 2.02 23.24
CA ARG A 738 -31.90 2.57 21.88
C ARG A 738 -30.77 3.56 21.68
N GLY A 739 -30.55 4.46 22.64
CA GLY A 739 -29.50 5.46 22.56
C GLY A 739 -28.11 4.84 22.50
N THR A 740 -27.75 4.00 23.49
CA THR A 740 -26.44 3.33 23.53
C THR A 740 -26.14 2.50 22.27
N ASN A 741 -27.12 1.75 21.76
CA ASN A 741 -26.91 0.90 20.58
C ASN A 741 -26.90 1.72 19.28
N THR A 742 -27.71 2.78 19.19
CA THR A 742 -27.69 3.71 18.06
C THR A 742 -26.38 4.48 17.98
N ALA A 743 -25.86 4.97 19.11
CA ALA A 743 -24.56 5.63 19.19
C ALA A 743 -23.45 4.72 18.67
N ARG A 744 -23.39 3.46 19.13
CA ARG A 744 -22.40 2.47 18.66
C ARG A 744 -22.52 2.18 17.17
N PHE A 745 -23.75 2.01 16.68
CA PHE A 745 -24.02 1.82 15.26
C PHE A 745 -23.53 3.02 14.44
N ALA A 746 -23.99 4.23 14.77
CA ALA A 746 -23.66 5.45 14.04
C ALA A 746 -22.16 5.76 14.06
N ARG A 747 -21.50 5.59 15.22
CA ARG A 747 -20.06 5.76 15.39
C ARG A 747 -19.27 4.79 14.52
N THR A 748 -19.61 3.50 14.60
CA THR A 748 -18.94 2.46 13.82
C THR A 748 -19.11 2.68 12.32
N PHE A 749 -20.33 3.02 11.93
CA PHE A 749 -20.64 3.27 10.54
C PHE A 749 -19.93 4.52 10.00
N SER A 750 -19.87 5.59 10.80
CA SER A 750 -19.08 6.80 10.50
C SER A 750 -17.61 6.46 10.25
N ILE A 751 -16.98 5.72 11.16
CA ILE A 751 -15.57 5.34 11.06
C ILE A 751 -15.31 4.53 9.79
N LEU A 752 -16.13 3.51 9.51
CA LEU A 752 -15.95 2.67 8.33
C LEU A 752 -16.17 3.44 7.02
N MET A 753 -17.17 4.32 6.97
CA MET A 753 -17.41 5.19 5.82
C MET A 753 -16.25 6.15 5.56
N ALA A 754 -15.65 6.69 6.62
CA ALA A 754 -14.45 7.53 6.53
C ALA A 754 -13.24 6.77 5.97
N SER A 755 -13.13 5.48 6.29
CA SER A 755 -12.09 4.58 5.79
C SER A 755 -12.36 4.06 4.38
N GLY A 756 -13.34 4.62 3.67
CA GLY A 756 -13.66 4.21 2.29
C GLY A 756 -14.33 2.84 2.16
N VAL A 757 -14.83 2.26 3.26
CA VAL A 757 -15.53 0.97 3.20
C VAL A 757 -16.87 1.14 2.48
N PRO A 758 -17.20 0.28 1.51
CA PRO A 758 -18.50 0.31 0.83
C PRO A 758 -19.66 0.24 1.82
N VAL A 759 -20.71 1.05 1.57
CA VAL A 759 -21.89 1.21 2.46
C VAL A 759 -22.48 -0.13 2.93
N LEU A 760 -22.60 -1.11 2.03
CA LEU A 760 -23.18 -2.41 2.34
C LEU A 760 -22.34 -3.21 3.35
N GLU A 761 -21.01 -3.19 3.19
CA GLU A 761 -20.09 -3.89 4.07
C GLU A 761 -19.98 -3.17 5.41
N ALA A 762 -19.93 -1.83 5.37
CA ALA A 762 -19.96 -1.00 6.57
C ALA A 762 -21.23 -1.24 7.40
N LEU A 763 -22.40 -1.44 6.78
CA LEU A 763 -23.64 -1.80 7.48
C LEU A 763 -23.56 -3.16 8.18
N ARG A 764 -22.98 -4.17 7.54
CA ARG A 764 -22.83 -5.52 8.11
C ARG A 764 -21.92 -5.52 9.34
N ILE A 765 -20.75 -4.88 9.23
CA ILE A 765 -19.81 -4.74 10.34
C ILE A 765 -20.45 -3.92 11.48
N SER A 766 -21.15 -2.82 11.13
CA SER A 766 -21.86 -1.98 12.11
C SER A 766 -22.99 -2.72 12.83
N ALA A 767 -23.57 -3.77 12.24
CA ALA A 767 -24.57 -4.59 12.92
C ALA A 767 -23.94 -5.44 14.04
N GLN A 768 -22.74 -5.99 13.82
CA GLN A 768 -22.10 -6.92 14.76
C GLN A 768 -21.76 -6.27 16.12
N VAL A 769 -21.51 -4.96 16.14
CA VAL A 769 -21.20 -4.20 17.36
C VAL A 769 -22.43 -3.86 18.21
N ILE A 770 -23.63 -4.07 17.67
CA ILE A 770 -24.89 -3.82 18.37
C ILE A 770 -25.13 -4.95 19.38
N GLY A 771 -25.12 -4.60 20.66
CA GLY A 771 -25.30 -5.56 21.75
C GLY A 771 -26.73 -6.06 21.87
N ASN A 772 -27.71 -5.22 21.52
CA ASN A 772 -29.13 -5.58 21.52
C ASN A 772 -29.48 -6.42 20.27
N VAL A 773 -29.91 -7.66 20.48
CA VAL A 773 -30.09 -8.64 19.40
C VAL A 773 -31.21 -8.24 18.42
N PRO A 774 -32.41 -7.84 18.88
CA PRO A 774 -33.44 -7.29 17.98
C PRO A 774 -32.99 -6.09 17.13
N MET A 775 -32.22 -5.16 17.70
CA MET A 775 -31.69 -4.02 16.95
C MET A 775 -30.62 -4.44 15.94
N ARG A 776 -29.76 -5.41 16.28
CA ARG A 776 -28.79 -5.98 15.33
C ARG A 776 -29.48 -6.63 14.13
N GLU A 777 -30.47 -7.50 14.39
CA GLU A 777 -31.28 -8.15 13.34
C GLU A 777 -32.03 -7.12 12.48
N ALA A 778 -32.34 -5.93 13.01
CA ALA A 778 -32.93 -4.85 12.25
C ALA A 778 -31.92 -4.20 11.27
N VAL A 779 -30.66 -4.01 11.68
CA VAL A 779 -29.60 -3.49 10.80
C VAL A 779 -29.20 -4.52 9.74
N GLU A 780 -29.12 -5.80 10.08
CA GLU A 780 -28.86 -6.89 9.10
C GLU A 780 -29.95 -6.93 8.01
N ARG A 781 -31.22 -6.75 8.40
CA ARG A 781 -32.33 -6.60 7.45
C ARG A 781 -32.24 -5.30 6.64
N ALA A 782 -31.81 -4.20 7.25
CA ALA A 782 -31.58 -2.96 6.54
C ALA A 782 -30.49 -3.12 5.47
N ALA A 783 -29.37 -3.80 5.77
CA ALA A 783 -28.32 -4.11 4.81
C ALA A 783 -28.86 -4.92 3.61
N THR A 784 -29.74 -5.89 3.87
CA THR A 784 -30.39 -6.67 2.81
C THR A 784 -31.25 -5.78 1.90
N ARG A 785 -32.03 -4.86 2.47
CA ARG A 785 -32.86 -3.91 1.70
C ARG A 785 -32.04 -2.90 0.90
N VAL A 786 -30.92 -2.43 1.44
CA VAL A 786 -30.00 -1.54 0.71
C VAL A 786 -29.37 -2.28 -0.47
N LYS A 787 -29.00 -3.57 -0.30
CA LYS A 787 -28.55 -4.43 -1.40
C LYS A 787 -29.62 -4.59 -2.50
N GLU A 788 -30.90 -4.57 -2.13
CA GLU A 788 -32.05 -4.59 -3.05
C GLU A 788 -32.39 -3.21 -3.65
N GLY A 789 -31.62 -2.16 -3.35
CA GLY A 789 -31.79 -0.81 -3.92
C GLY A 789 -32.65 0.15 -3.11
N ALA A 790 -33.05 -0.20 -1.88
CA ALA A 790 -33.74 0.75 -0.99
C ALA A 790 -32.75 1.82 -0.46
N SER A 791 -33.23 3.05 -0.29
CA SER A 791 -32.44 4.10 0.37
C SER A 791 -32.12 3.73 1.81
N LEU A 792 -30.96 4.18 2.29
CA LEU A 792 -30.45 3.89 3.63
C LEU A 792 -31.42 4.41 4.71
N GLN A 793 -31.98 5.61 4.50
CA GLN A 793 -33.01 6.17 5.38
C GLN A 793 -34.23 5.24 5.52
N LYS A 794 -34.78 4.73 4.41
CA LYS A 794 -35.93 3.81 4.44
C LYS A 794 -35.57 2.47 5.08
N ALA A 795 -34.38 1.95 4.76
CA ALA A 795 -33.93 0.66 5.25
C ALA A 795 -33.74 0.63 6.78
N VAL A 796 -33.05 1.63 7.34
CA VAL A 796 -32.79 1.76 8.79
C VAL A 796 -34.06 2.16 9.55
N GLY A 797 -34.83 3.10 9.01
CA GLY A 797 -36.05 3.64 9.63
C GLY A 797 -37.18 2.63 9.77
N ALA A 798 -37.26 1.62 8.89
CA ALA A 798 -38.37 0.67 8.88
C ALA A 798 -38.50 -0.21 10.14
N SER A 799 -37.45 -0.31 10.95
CA SER A 799 -37.50 -1.08 12.21
C SER A 799 -38.18 -0.34 13.37
N GLY A 800 -38.25 1.00 13.30
CA GLY A 800 -38.73 1.85 14.40
C GLY A 800 -37.83 1.87 15.64
N TYR A 801 -36.67 1.22 15.62
CA TYR A 801 -35.76 1.19 16.78
C TYR A 801 -34.83 2.39 16.87
N PHE A 802 -34.52 3.02 15.72
CA PHE A 802 -33.64 4.18 15.66
C PHE A 802 -34.39 5.47 15.97
N PRO A 803 -33.83 6.38 16.79
CA PRO A 803 -34.41 7.69 17.05
C PRO A 803 -34.66 8.50 15.76
N PRO A 804 -35.75 9.27 15.68
CA PRO A 804 -36.10 10.03 14.47
C PRO A 804 -34.99 10.98 14.00
N MET A 805 -34.30 11.64 14.93
CA MET A 805 -33.20 12.55 14.60
C MET A 805 -32.03 11.83 13.94
N THR A 806 -31.67 10.63 14.40
CA THR A 806 -30.63 9.80 13.76
C THR A 806 -31.02 9.43 12.34
N VAL A 807 -32.27 8.99 12.13
CA VAL A 807 -32.78 8.65 10.78
C VAL A 807 -32.78 9.87 9.86
N GLN A 808 -33.11 11.06 10.39
CA GLN A 808 -33.08 12.31 9.64
C GLN A 808 -31.66 12.75 9.26
N LEU A 809 -30.69 12.59 10.17
CA LEU A 809 -29.28 12.87 9.88
C LEU A 809 -28.75 11.92 8.80
N ILE A 810 -29.12 10.64 8.84
CA ILE A 810 -28.82 9.66 7.78
C ILE A 810 -29.42 10.11 6.46
N ALA A 811 -30.69 10.55 6.45
CA ALA A 811 -31.36 11.06 5.25
C ALA A 811 -30.62 12.25 4.63
N SER A 812 -30.24 13.22 5.47
CA SER A 812 -29.49 14.41 5.07
C SER A 812 -28.11 14.05 4.53
N GLY A 813 -27.42 13.10 5.17
CA GLY A 813 -26.11 12.60 4.75
C GLY A 813 -26.15 11.83 3.43
N GLU A 814 -27.17 10.99 3.24
CA GLU A 814 -27.41 10.25 2.00
C GLU A 814 -27.72 11.20 0.82
N ALA A 815 -28.59 12.19 1.03
CA ALA A 815 -28.94 13.16 -0.01
C ALA A 815 -27.79 14.12 -0.38
N SER A 816 -26.91 14.46 0.57
CA SER A 816 -25.80 15.39 0.36
C SER A 816 -24.46 14.70 0.03
N GLY A 817 -24.41 13.37 0.00
CA GLY A 817 -23.18 12.59 -0.15
C GLY A 817 -22.20 12.71 1.03
N ARG A 818 -22.64 13.27 2.17
CA ARG A 818 -21.82 13.52 3.37
C ARG A 818 -22.23 12.63 4.54
N LEU A 819 -22.43 11.35 4.26
CA LEU A 819 -22.94 10.39 5.23
C LEU A 819 -22.04 10.26 6.47
N GLU A 820 -20.72 10.27 6.28
CA GLU A 820 -19.71 10.22 7.34
C GLU A 820 -19.96 11.31 8.41
N ASN A 821 -19.96 12.58 7.98
CA ASN A 821 -20.11 13.72 8.89
C ASN A 821 -21.46 13.73 9.62
N MET A 822 -22.53 13.26 8.97
CA MET A 822 -23.85 13.21 9.59
C MET A 822 -23.99 12.04 10.59
N LEU A 823 -23.38 10.90 10.28
CA LEU A 823 -23.31 9.75 11.20
C LEU A 823 -22.46 10.07 12.43
N GLU A 824 -21.35 10.79 12.26
CA GLU A 824 -20.51 11.30 13.34
C GLU A 824 -21.29 12.20 14.30
N ARG A 825 -22.02 13.19 13.76
CA ARG A 825 -22.90 14.05 14.56
C ARG A 825 -24.01 13.25 15.26
N ALA A 826 -24.61 12.29 14.57
CA ALA A 826 -25.64 11.43 15.16
C ALA A 826 -25.09 10.60 16.32
N ALA A 827 -23.86 10.10 16.21
CA ALA A 827 -23.19 9.36 17.28
C ALA A 827 -22.94 10.25 18.51
N VAL A 828 -22.30 11.42 18.32
CA VAL A 828 -21.99 12.36 19.41
C VAL A 828 -23.27 12.84 20.11
N GLN A 829 -24.31 13.19 19.35
CA GLN A 829 -25.59 13.60 19.93
C GLN A 829 -26.18 12.48 20.80
N GLN A 830 -26.19 11.24 20.30
CA GLN A 830 -26.76 10.12 21.01
C GLN A 830 -25.96 9.72 22.26
N GLU A 831 -24.63 9.86 22.22
CA GLU A 831 -23.75 9.67 23.39
C GLU A 831 -24.09 10.67 24.49
N ARG A 832 -24.22 11.95 24.16
CA ARG A 832 -24.59 13.01 25.12
C ARG A 832 -25.97 12.77 25.73
N GLU A 833 -26.98 12.48 24.91
CA GLU A 833 -28.33 12.17 25.41
C GLU A 833 -28.32 10.96 26.36
N THR A 834 -27.54 9.93 26.02
CA THR A 834 -27.40 8.73 26.84
C THR A 834 -26.73 9.06 28.18
N GLU A 835 -25.69 9.88 28.18
CA GLU A 835 -25.00 10.32 29.40
C GLU A 835 -25.92 11.13 30.32
N THR A 836 -26.71 12.05 29.76
CA THR A 836 -27.72 12.80 30.52
C THR A 836 -28.77 11.88 31.14
N LEU A 837 -29.25 10.87 30.42
CA LEU A 837 -30.21 9.90 30.96
C LEU A 837 -29.60 9.04 32.08
N ILE A 838 -28.34 8.61 31.94
CA ILE A 838 -27.63 7.87 32.99
C ILE A 838 -27.49 8.73 34.24
N ALA A 839 -27.06 9.98 34.09
CA ALA A 839 -26.92 10.91 35.21
C ALA A 839 -28.25 11.17 35.93
N ALA A 840 -29.35 11.37 35.17
CA ALA A 840 -30.67 11.56 35.74
C ALA A 840 -31.18 10.32 36.49
N LEU A 841 -30.98 9.12 35.95
CA LEU A 841 -31.36 7.86 36.60
C LEU A 841 -30.60 7.65 37.92
N LEU A 842 -29.30 7.94 37.94
CA LEU A 842 -28.47 7.80 39.13
C LEU A 842 -28.82 8.85 40.19
N GLY A 843 -29.10 10.09 39.78
CA GLY A 843 -29.50 11.17 40.69
C GLY A 843 -30.82 10.91 41.41
N ILE A 844 -31.75 10.15 40.81
CA ILE A 844 -33.03 9.78 41.45
C ILE A 844 -32.85 8.60 42.43
N PHE A 845 -31.86 7.73 42.18
CA PHE A 845 -31.71 6.48 42.93
C PHE A 845 -31.35 6.71 44.40
N GLU A 846 -30.48 7.67 44.69
CA GLU A 846 -30.03 7.96 46.06
C GLU A 846 -31.16 8.47 46.97
N PRO A 847 -31.93 9.51 46.61
CA PRO A 847 -33.08 9.95 47.41
C PRO A 847 -34.13 8.85 47.61
N MET A 848 -34.39 8.04 46.57
CA MET A 848 -35.33 6.93 46.64
C MET A 848 -34.85 5.87 47.65
N LEU A 849 -33.55 5.56 47.66
CA LEU A 849 -32.97 4.59 48.58
C LEU A 849 -32.96 5.08 50.03
N ILE A 850 -32.62 6.35 50.24
CA ILE A 850 -32.67 6.97 51.58
C ILE A 850 -34.10 6.98 52.12
N LEU A 851 -35.08 7.35 51.29
CA LEU A 851 -36.50 7.35 51.67
C LEU A 851 -36.98 5.93 52.01
N LEU A 852 -36.63 4.94 51.19
CA LEU A 852 -36.98 3.54 51.44
C LEU A 852 -36.34 3.03 52.74
N MET A 853 -35.04 3.29 52.95
CA MET A 853 -34.32 2.87 54.15
C MET A 853 -34.88 3.55 55.40
N GLY A 854 -35.12 4.86 55.36
CA GLY A 854 -35.74 5.62 56.44
C GLY A 854 -37.12 5.08 56.79
N GLY A 855 -37.93 4.72 55.78
CA GLY A 855 -39.23 4.07 55.97
C GLY A 855 -39.12 2.71 56.65
N VAL A 856 -38.18 1.85 56.22
CA VAL A 856 -37.94 0.54 56.85
C VAL A 856 -37.52 0.70 58.32
N VAL A 857 -36.55 1.58 58.60
CA VAL A 857 -36.09 1.84 59.97
C VAL A 857 -37.21 2.41 60.84
N LEU A 858 -38.02 3.35 60.32
CA LEU A 858 -39.17 3.90 61.02
C LEU A 858 -40.20 2.83 61.39
N ILE A 859 -40.51 1.90 60.46
CA ILE A 859 -41.40 0.77 60.74
C ILE A 859 -40.85 -0.12 61.86
N ILE A 860 -39.54 -0.41 61.84
CA ILE A 860 -38.88 -1.20 62.88
C ILE A 860 -38.98 -0.50 64.24
N VAL A 861 -38.66 0.80 64.29
CA VAL A 861 -38.73 1.61 65.51
C VAL A 861 -40.16 1.69 66.05
N LEU A 862 -41.15 1.93 65.19
CA LEU A 862 -42.55 1.99 65.60
C LEU A 862 -43.04 0.65 66.15
N ALA A 863 -42.68 -0.46 65.49
CA ALA A 863 -43.03 -1.80 65.94
C ALA A 863 -42.38 -2.18 67.29
N ILE A 864 -41.25 -1.57 67.64
CA ILE A 864 -40.58 -1.70 68.95
C ILE A 864 -41.25 -0.80 70.01
N LEU A 865 -41.60 0.44 69.67
CA LEU A 865 -42.14 1.41 70.63
C LEU A 865 -43.61 1.21 70.97
N LEU A 866 -44.44 0.76 70.03
CA LEU A 866 -45.90 0.61 70.23
C LEU A 866 -46.23 -0.25 71.48
N PRO A 867 -45.63 -1.45 71.65
CA PRO A 867 -45.89 -2.28 72.83
C PRO A 867 -45.42 -1.62 74.14
N ILE A 868 -44.38 -0.79 74.11
CA ILE A 868 -43.88 -0.06 75.29
C ILE A 868 -44.91 1.00 75.72
N PHE A 869 -45.50 1.71 74.77
CA PHE A 869 -46.53 2.71 75.06
C PHE A 869 -47.82 2.07 75.62
N ASP A 870 -48.26 0.94 75.04
CA ASP A 870 -49.41 0.19 75.56
C ASP A 870 -49.17 -0.29 77.00
N LEU A 871 -47.93 -0.69 77.32
CA LEU A 871 -47.55 -1.09 78.68
C LEU A 871 -47.64 0.07 79.68
N ASN A 872 -47.19 1.27 79.29
CA ASN A 872 -47.19 2.43 80.17
C ASN A 872 -48.61 2.98 80.44
N GLN A 873 -49.57 2.69 79.56
CA GLN A 873 -50.99 3.00 79.80
C GLN A 873 -51.67 2.05 80.79
N LEU A 874 -51.08 0.86 81.03
CA LEU A 874 -51.57 -0.16 81.97
C LEU A 874 -50.96 -0.06 83.39
N VAL A 875 -49.96 0.80 83.61
CA VAL A 875 -49.30 1.02 84.92
C VAL A 875 -49.98 2.17 85.72
N ARG A 876 -51.20 2.56 85.34
CA ARG A 876 -52.14 3.29 86.19
C ARG A 876 -53.22 2.34 86.67
#